data_AF-A0A0S7BKG8-F1
#
_entry.id   AF-A0A0S7BKG8-F1
#
_cell.length_a   1.000
_cell.length_b   1.000
_cell.length_c   1.000
_cell.angle_alpha   90.00
_cell.angle_beta   90.00
_cell.angle_gamma   90.00
#
_symmetry.space_group_name_H-M   'P 1'
#
loop_
_entity.id
_entity.type
_entity.pdbx_description
1 polymer ?
#
loop_
_entity_poly.entity_id
_entity_poly.type
_entity_poly.pdbx_seq_one_letter_code
_entity_poly.pdbx_strand_id
1 'polypeptide(L)'
;MDTLDEKLLGVFEGKVVRKDLLHRIKKGTNVPTFVLEFLLARYCASEDPKEIQEGLEAVLATLQDNYVRADEANAAQSKVATKGKHRFIDKVHVNYIEKEKRHWAALENFNSQRVAINEKFYRDNDRLLEGGIWAEITIGYNEIEDDDYTFYVEDLRPIQLSRFDFDGYAAGRSKFSRDEWLDIVLRSVGLEPTKLSTRLKFHFMLRLACLVEPNYNFIELGPRGTGKSYFFSEFSPYSTLVSGGQATTPILFYNNARKRTGLVGFWDTVAFDEVAGIQIKDSTTIQIMKDFMANGRFSRGAEVIADASLAFNGNIDHSIEQLVNSTEHDLFIPMPREFDLAIMDRFAAYLPGWEMPKNSSDFLTGNYGFITDYLAEAFHHQFSHTNRYEEVNKRIRLGQNVEGRDEKGIKKTVCAFLKILHPDGPPSDSEFDEYVAYAVEARRRVKEQMNKRKPDDEFARINLSYFAPDGKEVVVFCPESRNATATQHPFRRSLNSGTKENPEAKTRKAQTRTVVEQPSEVAVMVQPEIVSPKELELSEKHYTIFYGDTGYSYETIFGPYFTGAKSIEIEDPYIRMPHQIQNLVRFCEVIIKLSGIKRIELITGYDDETQKLEIEQKLGDLKQSLLEVDIVFDFDFNPNIHDREIQLDNGWVVKIGRGLDFYQKPQSWNEIGANDLSLRKCLETKVDIYKV
;
A
#
# COMPACT_ATOMS: atom_id res chain seq x y z
N MET A 1 -17.25 -36.89 -2.94
CA MET A 1 -18.48 -36.10 -2.96
C MET A 1 -19.07 -36.12 -1.56
N ASP A 2 -19.53 -34.98 -1.10
CA ASP A 2 -20.47 -34.87 0.00
C ASP A 2 -21.83 -34.35 -0.50
N THR A 3 -22.79 -34.17 0.42
CA THR A 3 -24.14 -33.68 0.08
C THR A 3 -24.15 -32.26 -0.51
N LEU A 4 -23.07 -31.49 -0.33
CA LEU A 4 -22.93 -30.16 -0.93
C LEU A 4 -22.40 -30.27 -2.37
N ASP A 5 -21.50 -31.21 -2.66
CA ASP A 5 -21.05 -31.51 -4.04
C ASP A 5 -22.23 -32.01 -4.90
N GLU A 6 -23.01 -32.99 -4.42
CA GLU A 6 -24.19 -33.53 -5.13
C GLU A 6 -25.20 -32.42 -5.48
N LYS A 7 -25.47 -31.55 -4.51
CA LYS A 7 -26.39 -30.40 -4.65
C LYS A 7 -25.83 -29.32 -5.58
N LEU A 8 -24.52 -29.06 -5.52
CA LEU A 8 -23.81 -28.11 -6.37
C LEU A 8 -23.84 -28.56 -7.84
N LEU A 9 -23.52 -29.84 -8.11
CA LEU A 9 -23.57 -30.46 -9.43
C LEU A 9 -24.99 -30.43 -10.01
N GLY A 10 -26.00 -30.86 -9.25
CA GLY A 10 -27.41 -30.89 -9.68
C GLY A 10 -28.07 -29.51 -9.90
N VAL A 11 -27.39 -28.41 -9.57
CA VAL A 11 -27.87 -27.04 -9.82
C VAL A 11 -26.99 -26.29 -10.84
N PHE A 12 -25.70 -26.61 -10.92
CA PHE A 12 -24.71 -25.89 -11.71
C PHE A 12 -23.91 -26.82 -12.65
N GLU A 13 -24.62 -27.70 -13.34
CA GLU A 13 -24.10 -28.58 -14.39
C GLU A 13 -23.21 -27.79 -15.39
N GLY A 14 -22.04 -28.35 -15.71
CA GLY A 14 -21.05 -27.74 -16.62
C GLY A 14 -20.35 -26.47 -16.11
N LYS A 15 -20.68 -25.96 -14.92
CA LYS A 15 -20.15 -24.70 -14.34
C LYS A 15 -19.21 -24.93 -13.14
N VAL A 16 -18.99 -26.18 -12.75
CA VAL A 16 -18.29 -26.60 -11.54
C VAL A 16 -17.20 -27.62 -11.86
N VAL A 17 -16.13 -27.64 -11.06
CA VAL A 17 -14.91 -28.42 -11.31
C VAL A 17 -14.33 -28.97 -10.00
N ARG A 18 -13.73 -30.16 -10.09
CA ARG A 18 -12.98 -30.79 -9.00
C ARG A 18 -11.66 -30.08 -8.73
N LYS A 19 -11.52 -29.51 -7.53
CA LYS A 19 -10.32 -28.75 -7.14
C LYS A 19 -9.11 -29.66 -6.85
N ASP A 20 -9.32 -30.93 -6.46
CA ASP A 20 -8.23 -31.89 -6.29
C ASP A 20 -7.45 -32.15 -7.59
N LEU A 21 -8.15 -32.20 -8.74
CA LEU A 21 -7.54 -32.38 -10.05
C LEU A 21 -6.68 -31.17 -10.44
N LEU A 22 -7.16 -29.94 -10.19
CA LEU A 22 -6.36 -28.72 -10.36
C LEU A 22 -5.08 -28.78 -9.51
N HIS A 23 -5.21 -29.12 -8.22
CA HIS A 23 -4.08 -29.19 -7.30
C HIS A 23 -3.06 -30.29 -7.64
N ARG A 24 -3.46 -31.32 -8.41
CA ARG A 24 -2.54 -32.30 -9.03
C ARG A 24 -1.78 -31.69 -10.21
N ILE A 25 -2.46 -31.00 -11.14
CA ILE A 25 -1.82 -30.46 -12.36
C ILE A 25 -0.93 -29.25 -12.05
N LYS A 26 -1.41 -28.26 -11.29
CA LYS A 26 -0.71 -26.99 -11.02
C LYS A 26 0.68 -27.19 -10.40
N LYS A 27 0.91 -28.29 -9.67
CA LYS A 27 2.23 -28.66 -9.12
C LYS A 27 3.29 -29.02 -10.17
N GLY A 28 2.88 -29.37 -11.40
CA GLY A 28 3.78 -29.71 -12.51
C GLY A 28 3.82 -28.68 -13.64
N THR A 29 2.97 -27.65 -13.62
CA THR A 29 2.78 -26.73 -14.76
C THR A 29 2.66 -25.27 -14.33
N ASN A 30 3.51 -24.39 -14.87
CA ASN A 30 3.39 -22.94 -14.70
C ASN A 30 2.38 -22.34 -15.70
N VAL A 31 1.12 -22.72 -15.54
CA VAL A 31 -0.05 -22.33 -16.35
C VAL A 31 -1.07 -21.65 -15.42
N PRO A 32 -1.78 -20.58 -15.80
CA PRO A 32 -2.76 -19.94 -14.93
C PRO A 32 -3.91 -20.87 -14.52
N THR A 33 -4.41 -20.68 -13.30
CA THR A 33 -5.40 -21.58 -12.67
C THR A 33 -6.71 -21.67 -13.46
N PHE A 34 -7.26 -20.54 -13.90
CA PHE A 34 -8.49 -20.52 -14.72
C PHE A 34 -8.32 -21.25 -16.07
N VAL A 35 -7.12 -21.22 -16.68
CA VAL A 35 -6.81 -21.98 -17.91
C VAL A 35 -6.83 -23.49 -17.64
N LEU A 36 -6.23 -23.93 -16.52
CA LEU A 36 -6.26 -25.32 -16.09
C LEU A 36 -7.68 -25.79 -15.77
N GLU A 37 -8.49 -24.95 -15.12
CA GLU A 37 -9.88 -25.29 -14.80
C GLU A 37 -10.81 -25.32 -16.01
N PHE A 38 -10.59 -24.46 -17.02
CA PHE A 38 -11.31 -24.55 -18.30
C PHE A 38 -11.02 -25.87 -19.02
N LEU A 39 -9.75 -26.30 -19.06
CA LEU A 39 -9.37 -27.59 -19.64
C LEU A 39 -9.95 -28.76 -18.83
N LEU A 40 -9.92 -28.71 -17.50
CA LEU A 40 -10.55 -29.71 -16.64
C LEU A 40 -12.07 -29.77 -16.84
N ALA A 41 -12.77 -28.64 -16.94
CA ALA A 41 -14.21 -28.60 -17.21
C ALA A 41 -14.57 -29.18 -18.59
N ARG A 42 -13.67 -29.02 -19.58
CA ARG A 42 -13.84 -29.54 -20.95
C ARG A 42 -13.60 -31.05 -21.07
N TYR A 43 -12.64 -31.60 -20.33
CA TYR A 43 -12.18 -32.99 -20.50
C TYR A 43 -12.52 -33.92 -19.31
N CYS A 44 -12.76 -33.38 -18.12
CA CYS A 44 -13.04 -34.13 -16.89
C CYS A 44 -14.46 -33.84 -16.35
N ALA A 45 -15.45 -33.72 -17.25
CA ALA A 45 -16.84 -33.43 -16.90
C ALA A 45 -17.62 -34.63 -16.32
N SER A 46 -17.02 -35.83 -16.32
CA SER A 46 -17.65 -37.07 -15.84
C SER A 46 -17.36 -37.34 -14.36
N GLU A 47 -18.15 -38.25 -13.77
CA GLU A 47 -17.96 -38.77 -12.42
C GLU A 47 -17.22 -40.13 -12.40
N ASP A 48 -17.11 -40.85 -13.53
CA ASP A 48 -16.37 -42.13 -13.58
C ASP A 48 -14.86 -41.88 -13.37
N PRO A 49 -14.22 -42.52 -12.37
CA PRO A 49 -12.79 -42.41 -12.14
C PRO A 49 -11.90 -42.74 -13.34
N LYS A 50 -12.37 -43.55 -14.30
CA LYS A 50 -11.67 -43.82 -15.56
C LYS A 50 -11.74 -42.64 -16.53
N GLU A 51 -12.95 -42.15 -16.81
CA GLU A 51 -13.15 -41.01 -17.72
C GLU A 51 -12.46 -39.75 -17.17
N ILE A 52 -12.43 -39.57 -15.84
CA ILE A 52 -11.62 -38.53 -15.17
C ILE A 52 -10.11 -38.71 -15.41
N GLN A 53 -9.60 -39.94 -15.41
CA GLN A 53 -8.17 -40.21 -15.62
C GLN A 53 -7.78 -40.08 -17.11
N GLU A 54 -8.60 -40.57 -18.03
CA GLU A 54 -8.45 -40.37 -19.48
C GLU A 54 -8.56 -38.87 -19.84
N GLY A 55 -9.50 -38.14 -19.23
CA GLY A 55 -9.63 -36.69 -19.35
C GLY A 55 -8.41 -35.95 -18.81
N LEU A 56 -7.85 -36.36 -17.66
CA LEU A 56 -6.63 -35.80 -17.10
C LEU A 56 -5.42 -36.00 -18.02
N GLU A 57 -5.30 -37.16 -18.65
CA GLU A 57 -4.26 -37.44 -19.65
C GLU A 57 -4.45 -36.59 -20.92
N ALA A 58 -5.69 -36.37 -21.36
CA ALA A 58 -6.01 -35.46 -22.45
C ALA A 58 -5.67 -33.99 -22.12
N VAL A 59 -5.89 -33.53 -20.88
CA VAL A 59 -5.46 -32.19 -20.41
C VAL A 59 -3.93 -32.08 -20.44
N LEU A 60 -3.22 -33.07 -19.91
CA LEU A 60 -1.75 -33.06 -19.87
C LEU A 60 -1.13 -33.08 -21.28
N ALA A 61 -1.66 -33.90 -22.19
CA ALA A 61 -1.25 -33.91 -23.59
C ALA A 61 -1.57 -32.57 -24.28
N THR A 62 -2.75 -31.99 -24.04
CA THR A 62 -3.13 -30.68 -24.58
C THR A 62 -2.16 -29.58 -24.13
N LEU A 63 -1.75 -29.59 -22.86
CA LEU A 63 -0.75 -28.65 -22.35
C LEU A 63 0.63 -28.89 -22.97
N GLN A 64 1.10 -30.15 -23.06
CA GLN A 64 2.42 -30.47 -23.63
C GLN A 64 2.54 -30.10 -25.12
N ASP A 65 1.48 -30.24 -25.91
CA ASP A 65 1.53 -29.96 -27.35
C ASP A 65 1.26 -28.49 -27.71
N ASN A 66 0.49 -27.77 -26.88
CA ASN A 66 -0.08 -26.46 -27.23
C ASN A 66 0.33 -25.33 -26.26
N TYR A 67 0.70 -25.59 -25.00
CA TYR A 67 1.23 -24.53 -24.13
C TYR A 67 2.71 -24.30 -24.42
N VAL A 68 3.11 -23.05 -24.63
CA VAL A 68 4.50 -22.65 -24.87
C VAL A 68 5.01 -21.92 -23.64
N ARG A 69 6.25 -22.18 -23.24
CA ARG A 69 6.95 -21.35 -22.24
C ARG A 69 7.71 -20.23 -22.93
N ALA A 70 7.89 -19.09 -22.26
CA ALA A 70 8.55 -17.92 -22.83
C ALA A 70 10.01 -18.18 -23.29
N ASP A 71 10.70 -19.18 -22.73
CA ASP A 71 12.02 -19.65 -23.15
C ASP A 71 11.98 -20.61 -24.37
N GLU A 72 10.83 -21.19 -24.68
CA GLU A 72 10.60 -22.11 -25.81
C GLU A 72 10.09 -21.38 -27.07
N ALA A 73 9.86 -20.06 -27.01
CA ALA A 73 9.22 -19.25 -28.04
C ALA A 73 9.80 -19.43 -29.46
N ASN A 74 11.13 -19.51 -29.59
CA ASN A 74 11.80 -19.71 -30.88
C ASN A 74 11.50 -21.11 -31.46
N ALA A 75 11.47 -22.15 -30.62
CA ALA A 75 11.06 -23.49 -31.03
C ALA A 75 9.57 -23.52 -31.45
N ALA A 76 8.70 -22.74 -30.80
CA ALA A 76 7.31 -22.58 -31.20
C ALA A 76 7.15 -21.87 -32.57
N GLN A 77 7.89 -20.79 -32.81
CA GLN A 77 7.92 -20.10 -34.11
C GLN A 77 8.44 -21.02 -35.22
N SER A 78 9.51 -21.79 -34.95
CA SER A 78 10.04 -22.80 -35.87
C SER A 78 9.05 -23.97 -36.12
N LYS A 79 8.32 -24.42 -35.09
CA LYS A 79 7.24 -25.43 -35.20
C LYS A 79 6.12 -24.97 -36.15
N VAL A 80 5.78 -23.67 -36.16
CA VAL A 80 4.83 -23.09 -37.13
C VAL A 80 5.44 -23.03 -38.53
N ALA A 81 6.63 -22.44 -38.68
CA ALA A 81 7.28 -22.27 -39.99
C ALA A 81 7.58 -23.60 -40.71
N THR A 82 7.84 -24.68 -39.97
CA THR A 82 8.11 -26.02 -40.53
C THR A 82 6.87 -26.89 -40.74
N LYS A 83 5.73 -26.59 -40.11
CA LYS A 83 4.47 -27.34 -40.25
C LYS A 83 3.37 -26.58 -41.00
N GLY A 84 3.65 -25.36 -41.47
CA GLY A 84 2.66 -24.42 -42.01
C GLY A 84 1.74 -23.81 -40.96
N LYS A 85 1.34 -24.56 -39.92
CA LYS A 85 0.59 -24.03 -38.77
C LYS A 85 0.72 -24.90 -37.52
N HIS A 86 0.46 -24.28 -36.36
CA HIS A 86 0.27 -24.99 -35.09
C HIS A 86 -0.71 -24.24 -34.17
N ARG A 87 -1.35 -24.96 -33.24
CA ARG A 87 -2.27 -24.40 -32.23
C ARG A 87 -1.57 -24.24 -30.89
N PHE A 88 -1.75 -23.09 -30.27
CA PHE A 88 -1.18 -22.74 -28.98
C PHE A 88 -2.25 -22.38 -27.94
N ILE A 89 -1.85 -22.42 -26.67
CA ILE A 89 -2.54 -21.78 -25.55
C ILE A 89 -1.63 -20.63 -25.12
N ASP A 90 -2.07 -19.39 -25.33
CA ASP A 90 -1.27 -18.19 -25.07
C ASP A 90 -2.16 -17.00 -24.70
N LYS A 91 -1.56 -15.93 -24.15
CA LYS A 91 -2.21 -14.65 -23.92
C LYS A 91 -1.97 -13.72 -25.11
N VAL A 92 -3.08 -13.24 -25.68
CA VAL A 92 -3.14 -12.49 -26.94
C VAL A 92 -3.64 -11.08 -26.66
N HIS A 93 -2.93 -10.09 -27.19
CA HIS A 93 -3.35 -8.69 -27.27
C HIS A 93 -3.43 -8.26 -28.74
N VAL A 94 -4.10 -7.16 -29.03
CA VAL A 94 -4.23 -6.59 -30.37
C VAL A 94 -3.90 -5.11 -30.34
N ASN A 95 -2.79 -4.74 -30.97
CA ASN A 95 -2.29 -3.38 -31.00
C ASN A 95 -2.62 -2.71 -32.35
N TYR A 96 -3.33 -1.58 -32.33
CA TYR A 96 -3.41 -0.70 -33.48
C TYR A 96 -2.12 0.10 -33.65
N ILE A 97 -1.43 -0.08 -34.77
CA ILE A 97 -0.16 0.61 -35.08
C ILE A 97 -0.45 1.72 -36.10
N GLU A 98 -0.59 2.96 -35.61
CA GLU A 98 -0.98 4.14 -36.40
C GLU A 98 -0.13 4.38 -37.67
N LYS A 99 1.18 4.10 -37.59
CA LYS A 99 2.11 4.23 -38.73
C LYS A 99 1.76 3.33 -39.91
N GLU A 100 1.14 2.18 -39.61
CA GLU A 100 0.83 1.11 -40.56
C GLU A 100 -0.70 1.00 -40.78
N LYS A 101 -1.49 1.73 -39.99
CA LYS A 101 -2.97 1.76 -40.01
C LYS A 101 -3.62 0.38 -39.89
N ARG A 102 -2.94 -0.54 -39.18
CA ARG A 102 -3.30 -1.96 -39.08
C ARG A 102 -3.29 -2.41 -37.62
N HIS A 103 -4.15 -3.38 -37.31
CA HIS A 103 -4.16 -4.11 -36.06
C HIS A 103 -3.23 -5.33 -36.15
N TRP A 104 -2.37 -5.49 -35.16
CA TRP A 104 -1.43 -6.61 -35.05
C TRP A 104 -1.66 -7.36 -33.74
N ALA A 105 -1.75 -8.69 -33.81
CA ALA A 105 -1.77 -9.52 -32.62
C ALA A 105 -0.35 -9.60 -32.02
N ALA A 106 -0.32 -9.52 -30.69
CA ALA A 106 0.87 -9.64 -29.85
C ALA A 106 0.66 -10.77 -28.83
N LEU A 107 1.48 -11.82 -28.94
CA LEU A 107 1.41 -13.02 -28.13
C LEU A 107 2.53 -13.03 -27.08
N GLU A 108 2.20 -13.37 -25.83
CA GLU A 108 3.16 -13.37 -24.72
C GLU A 108 4.21 -14.49 -24.84
N ASN A 109 3.79 -15.76 -24.91
CA ASN A 109 4.71 -16.90 -24.83
C ASN A 109 5.27 -17.32 -26.19
N PHE A 110 4.49 -17.18 -27.27
CA PHE A 110 5.00 -17.26 -28.65
C PHE A 110 5.94 -16.07 -28.98
N ASN A 111 5.95 -15.03 -28.13
CA ASN A 111 6.87 -13.89 -28.17
C ASN A 111 7.00 -13.24 -29.56
N SER A 112 5.86 -12.87 -30.14
CA SER A 112 5.79 -12.10 -31.38
C SER A 112 4.77 -10.98 -31.25
N GLN A 113 5.16 -9.77 -31.67
CA GLN A 113 4.40 -8.53 -31.54
C GLN A 113 3.79 -8.06 -32.88
N ARG A 114 4.01 -8.81 -33.96
CA ARG A 114 3.60 -8.50 -35.35
C ARG A 114 2.99 -9.74 -36.02
N VAL A 115 1.94 -10.30 -35.42
CA VAL A 115 1.16 -11.41 -36.02
C VAL A 115 -0.09 -10.81 -36.68
N ALA A 116 -0.32 -11.08 -37.97
CA ALA A 116 -1.48 -10.53 -38.67
C ALA A 116 -2.78 -11.11 -38.12
N ILE A 117 -3.76 -10.25 -37.81
CA ILE A 117 -5.05 -10.66 -37.25
C ILE A 117 -6.21 -10.04 -38.03
N ASN A 118 -7.22 -10.86 -38.33
CA ASN A 118 -8.43 -10.45 -39.02
C ASN A 118 -9.42 -9.74 -38.08
N GLU A 119 -10.13 -8.72 -38.57
CA GLU A 119 -11.12 -7.92 -37.82
C GLU A 119 -12.13 -8.78 -37.05
N LYS A 120 -12.57 -9.91 -37.63
CA LYS A 120 -13.55 -10.84 -37.05
C LYS A 120 -13.21 -11.34 -35.63
N PHE A 121 -11.95 -11.24 -35.20
CA PHE A 121 -11.51 -11.74 -33.90
C PHE A 121 -11.51 -10.70 -32.78
N TYR A 122 -11.37 -9.41 -33.09
CA TYR A 122 -11.21 -8.33 -32.10
C TYR A 122 -12.30 -7.26 -32.15
N ARG A 123 -13.15 -7.26 -33.19
CA ARG A 123 -14.21 -6.27 -33.39
C ARG A 123 -15.21 -6.18 -32.23
N ASP A 124 -15.60 -7.33 -31.69
CA ASP A 124 -16.64 -7.46 -30.67
C ASP A 124 -16.04 -7.94 -29.33
N ASN A 125 -14.76 -7.62 -29.07
CA ASN A 125 -14.01 -8.07 -27.89
C ASN A 125 -12.95 -7.02 -27.49
N ASP A 126 -13.38 -5.97 -26.79
CA ASP A 126 -12.52 -4.85 -26.39
C ASP A 126 -11.32 -5.29 -25.53
N ARG A 127 -11.47 -6.38 -24.73
CA ARG A 127 -10.37 -6.92 -23.90
C ARG A 127 -9.15 -7.33 -24.73
N LEU A 128 -9.32 -7.76 -25.99
CA LEU A 128 -8.19 -8.02 -26.90
C LEU A 128 -7.40 -6.74 -27.21
N LEU A 129 -8.06 -5.59 -27.33
CA LEU A 129 -7.45 -4.30 -27.66
C LEU A 129 -6.80 -3.62 -26.44
N GLU A 130 -7.00 -4.16 -25.24
CA GLU A 130 -6.63 -3.56 -23.95
C GLU A 130 -5.69 -4.45 -23.12
N GLY A 131 -6.22 -5.24 -22.18
CA GLY A 131 -5.44 -6.08 -21.24
C GLY A 131 -4.97 -7.42 -21.81
N GLY A 132 -5.51 -7.83 -22.96
CA GLY A 132 -5.30 -9.13 -23.59
C GLY A 132 -6.06 -10.26 -22.90
N ILE A 133 -6.30 -11.35 -23.63
CA ILE A 133 -7.02 -12.54 -23.15
C ILE A 133 -6.23 -13.82 -23.38
N TRP A 134 -6.45 -14.83 -22.55
CA TRP A 134 -5.97 -16.18 -22.82
C TRP A 134 -6.85 -16.86 -23.87
N ALA A 135 -6.24 -17.54 -24.85
CA ALA A 135 -6.96 -18.16 -25.95
C ALA A 135 -6.33 -19.48 -26.43
N GLU A 136 -7.15 -20.42 -26.92
CA GLU A 136 -6.70 -21.41 -27.90
C GLU A 136 -6.56 -20.69 -29.25
N ILE A 137 -5.33 -20.48 -29.70
CA ILE A 137 -5.02 -19.70 -30.90
C ILE A 137 -4.25 -20.55 -31.93
N THR A 138 -4.71 -20.56 -33.18
CA THR A 138 -4.02 -21.25 -34.28
C THR A 138 -3.22 -20.23 -35.08
N ILE A 139 -1.90 -20.39 -35.09
CA ILE A 139 -0.97 -19.53 -35.82
C ILE A 139 -0.52 -20.23 -37.10
N GLY A 140 -0.77 -19.59 -38.23
CA GLY A 140 -0.27 -19.98 -39.54
C GLY A 140 1.02 -19.25 -39.90
N TYR A 141 1.88 -19.92 -40.65
CA TYR A 141 3.02 -19.33 -41.36
C TYR A 141 2.56 -18.72 -42.68
N ASN A 142 3.11 -17.57 -43.05
CA ASN A 142 2.88 -16.98 -44.36
C ASN A 142 4.01 -17.34 -45.33
N GLU A 143 3.65 -17.96 -46.45
CA GLU A 143 4.60 -18.36 -47.52
C GLU A 143 4.75 -17.27 -48.61
N ILE A 144 4.02 -16.16 -48.52
CA ILE A 144 4.06 -15.06 -49.49
C ILE A 144 5.19 -14.07 -49.13
N GLU A 145 6.26 -14.05 -49.92
CA GLU A 145 7.41 -13.16 -49.68
C GLU A 145 7.11 -11.65 -49.82
N ASP A 146 6.07 -11.29 -50.59
CA ASP A 146 5.63 -9.89 -50.78
C ASP A 146 4.84 -9.32 -49.57
N ASP A 147 4.41 -10.17 -48.63
CA ASP A 147 3.60 -9.77 -47.47
C ASP A 147 4.46 -9.33 -46.28
N ASP A 148 4.05 -8.26 -45.57
CA ASP A 148 4.83 -7.63 -44.50
C ASP A 148 4.79 -8.37 -43.14
N TYR A 149 4.47 -9.68 -43.14
CA TYR A 149 4.28 -10.50 -41.95
C TYR A 149 4.53 -12.00 -42.17
N THR A 150 5.29 -12.60 -41.25
CA THR A 150 5.65 -14.03 -41.25
C THR A 150 4.58 -14.95 -40.67
N PHE A 151 3.71 -14.42 -39.79
CA PHE A 151 2.73 -15.20 -39.03
C PHE A 151 1.36 -14.53 -39.02
N TYR A 152 0.29 -15.32 -39.04
CA TYR A 152 -1.09 -14.85 -38.92
C TYR A 152 -1.96 -15.70 -38.00
N VAL A 153 -3.04 -15.10 -37.50
CA VAL A 153 -4.08 -15.77 -36.71
C VAL A 153 -5.10 -16.41 -37.64
N GLU A 154 -5.13 -17.75 -37.71
CA GLU A 154 -6.10 -18.50 -38.52
C GLU A 154 -7.43 -18.69 -37.76
N ASP A 155 -7.32 -19.02 -36.46
CA ASP A 155 -8.42 -19.23 -35.51
C ASP A 155 -8.01 -18.73 -34.12
N LEU A 156 -8.96 -18.21 -33.34
CA LEU A 156 -8.75 -17.67 -31.98
C LEU A 156 -10.02 -17.89 -31.17
N ARG A 157 -9.89 -18.63 -30.06
CA ARG A 157 -11.01 -18.96 -29.16
C ARG A 157 -10.63 -18.59 -27.72
N PRO A 158 -11.29 -17.60 -27.10
CA PRO A 158 -11.02 -17.24 -25.70
C PRO A 158 -11.16 -18.46 -24.77
N ILE A 159 -10.23 -18.60 -23.81
CA ILE A 159 -10.30 -19.57 -22.72
C ILE A 159 -11.06 -18.91 -21.58
N GLN A 160 -12.32 -18.61 -21.88
CA GLN A 160 -13.30 -17.92 -21.03
C GLN A 160 -14.70 -18.42 -21.38
N LEU A 161 -15.67 -18.14 -20.51
CA LEU A 161 -17.07 -18.42 -20.77
C LEU A 161 -17.61 -17.58 -21.93
N SER A 162 -17.97 -18.25 -23.02
CA SER A 162 -18.51 -17.61 -24.24
C SER A 162 -19.79 -16.77 -24.01
N ARG A 163 -20.52 -17.03 -22.92
CA ARG A 163 -21.61 -16.18 -22.42
C ARG A 163 -21.87 -16.49 -20.94
N PHE A 164 -21.75 -15.49 -20.08
CA PHE A 164 -22.20 -15.60 -18.69
C PHE A 164 -23.72 -15.35 -18.58
N ASP A 165 -24.32 -15.92 -17.53
CA ASP A 165 -25.76 -15.87 -17.22
C ASP A 165 -25.92 -15.59 -15.71
N PHE A 166 -26.20 -14.33 -15.38
CA PHE A 166 -26.37 -13.88 -14.00
C PHE A 166 -27.71 -14.28 -13.40
N ASP A 167 -28.79 -14.29 -14.20
CA ASP A 167 -30.12 -14.68 -13.72
C ASP A 167 -30.13 -16.17 -13.34
N GLY A 168 -29.49 -17.02 -14.14
CA GLY A 168 -29.25 -18.43 -13.79
C GLY A 168 -28.29 -18.62 -12.60
N TYR A 169 -27.34 -17.71 -12.39
CA TYR A 169 -26.48 -17.71 -11.20
C TYR A 169 -27.26 -17.39 -9.91
N ALA A 170 -28.09 -16.33 -9.95
CA ALA A 170 -28.99 -15.94 -8.86
C ALA A 170 -30.07 -17.01 -8.59
N ALA A 171 -30.72 -17.53 -9.63
CA ALA A 171 -31.70 -18.61 -9.50
C ALA A 171 -31.09 -19.93 -9.00
N GLY A 172 -29.80 -20.16 -9.27
CA GLY A 172 -29.03 -21.25 -8.67
C GLY A 172 -28.74 -21.02 -7.19
N ARG A 173 -28.23 -19.83 -6.83
CA ARG A 173 -27.94 -19.39 -5.46
C ARG A 173 -29.13 -19.59 -4.52
N SER A 174 -30.35 -19.26 -4.94
CA SER A 174 -31.54 -19.29 -4.09
C SER A 174 -31.92 -20.69 -3.57
N LYS A 175 -31.33 -21.75 -4.14
CA LYS A 175 -31.51 -23.15 -3.69
C LYS A 175 -30.60 -23.54 -2.52
N PHE A 176 -29.70 -22.66 -2.09
CA PHE A 176 -28.72 -22.89 -1.03
C PHE A 176 -28.98 -22.01 0.19
N SER A 177 -28.59 -22.47 1.38
CA SER A 177 -28.44 -21.61 2.55
C SER A 177 -27.23 -20.68 2.35
N ARG A 178 -27.17 -19.61 3.14
CA ARG A 178 -26.02 -18.69 3.13
C ARG A 178 -24.71 -19.37 3.51
N ASP A 179 -24.73 -20.31 4.45
CA ASP A 179 -23.52 -21.01 4.90
C ASP A 179 -23.10 -22.11 3.91
N GLU A 180 -24.05 -22.81 3.28
CA GLU A 180 -23.74 -23.66 2.12
C GLU A 180 -23.08 -22.84 0.99
N TRP A 181 -23.61 -21.64 0.72
CA TRP A 181 -23.09 -20.77 -0.33
C TRP A 181 -21.73 -20.16 0.00
N LEU A 182 -21.51 -19.71 1.23
CA LEU A 182 -20.21 -19.29 1.74
C LEU A 182 -19.16 -20.39 1.54
N ASP A 183 -19.55 -21.65 1.79
CA ASP A 183 -18.68 -22.81 1.63
C ASP A 183 -18.46 -23.18 0.15
N ILE A 184 -19.44 -22.97 -0.73
CA ILE A 184 -19.26 -23.06 -2.20
C ILE A 184 -18.28 -21.98 -2.70
N VAL A 185 -18.40 -20.73 -2.27
CA VAL A 185 -17.47 -19.65 -2.66
C VAL A 185 -16.06 -19.96 -2.18
N LEU A 186 -15.90 -20.50 -0.96
CA LEU A 186 -14.61 -20.95 -0.42
C LEU A 186 -14.03 -22.14 -1.20
N ARG A 187 -14.83 -23.17 -1.52
CA ARG A 187 -14.40 -24.27 -2.42
C ARG A 187 -14.00 -23.74 -3.79
N SER A 188 -14.68 -22.71 -4.29
CA SER A 188 -14.39 -22.10 -5.60
C SER A 188 -13.02 -21.41 -5.65
N VAL A 189 -12.59 -20.74 -4.57
CA VAL A 189 -11.20 -20.25 -4.41
C VAL A 189 -10.19 -21.34 -3.99
N GLY A 190 -10.61 -22.61 -3.96
CA GLY A 190 -9.76 -23.77 -3.66
C GLY A 190 -9.56 -24.07 -2.16
N LEU A 191 -10.31 -23.44 -1.26
CA LEU A 191 -10.15 -23.57 0.19
C LEU A 191 -11.15 -24.56 0.80
N GLU A 192 -10.71 -25.35 1.78
CA GLU A 192 -11.54 -26.32 2.47
C GLU A 192 -12.32 -25.69 3.64
N PRO A 193 -13.65 -25.50 3.52
CA PRO A 193 -14.40 -24.69 4.49
C PRO A 193 -14.50 -25.36 5.87
N THR A 194 -14.42 -26.69 5.95
CA THR A 194 -14.47 -27.44 7.22
C THR A 194 -13.24 -27.21 8.12
N LYS A 195 -12.19 -26.57 7.60
CA LYS A 195 -10.96 -26.19 8.34
C LYS A 195 -10.98 -24.76 8.85
N LEU A 196 -12.01 -23.98 8.49
CA LEU A 196 -12.07 -22.54 8.72
C LEU A 196 -13.18 -22.20 9.71
N SER A 197 -12.86 -21.43 10.75
CA SER A 197 -13.88 -20.82 11.60
C SER A 197 -14.63 -19.72 10.84
N THR A 198 -15.87 -19.39 11.23
CA THR A 198 -16.68 -18.34 10.58
C THR A 198 -15.93 -17.01 10.42
N ARG A 199 -15.08 -16.65 11.40
CA ARG A 199 -14.19 -15.48 11.33
C ARG A 199 -13.20 -15.56 10.17
N LEU A 200 -12.52 -16.70 10.00
CA LEU A 200 -11.61 -16.92 8.86
C LEU A 200 -12.37 -16.91 7.53
N LYS A 201 -13.56 -17.54 7.49
CA LYS A 201 -14.45 -17.49 6.31
C LYS A 201 -14.77 -16.03 5.91
N PHE A 202 -15.09 -15.17 6.87
CA PHE A 202 -15.34 -13.74 6.64
C PHE A 202 -14.06 -12.95 6.25
N HIS A 203 -12.87 -13.32 6.75
CA HIS A 203 -11.62 -12.73 6.25
C HIS A 203 -11.38 -13.05 4.77
N PHE A 204 -11.69 -14.28 4.30
CA PHE A 204 -11.64 -14.60 2.87
C PHE A 204 -12.70 -13.85 2.06
N MET A 205 -13.92 -13.64 2.59
CA MET A 205 -14.93 -12.79 1.92
C MET A 205 -14.47 -11.32 1.83
N LEU A 206 -13.77 -10.82 2.85
CA LEU A 206 -13.19 -9.47 2.82
C LEU A 206 -12.09 -9.34 1.77
N ARG A 207 -11.26 -10.38 1.55
CA ARG A 207 -10.25 -10.40 0.48
C ARG A 207 -10.87 -10.38 -0.92
N LEU A 208 -12.07 -10.95 -1.08
CA LEU A 208 -12.86 -10.91 -2.33
C LEU A 208 -13.56 -9.56 -2.57
N ALA A 209 -13.72 -8.72 -1.55
CA ALA A 209 -14.59 -7.54 -1.61
C ALA A 209 -14.21 -6.51 -2.71
N CYS A 210 -12.93 -6.41 -3.07
CA CYS A 210 -12.46 -5.51 -4.12
C CYS A 210 -12.86 -5.94 -5.54
N LEU A 211 -13.12 -7.24 -5.75
CA LEU A 211 -13.49 -7.84 -7.04
C LEU A 211 -14.98 -7.71 -7.36
N VAL A 212 -15.78 -7.19 -6.43
CA VAL A 212 -17.26 -7.22 -6.50
C VAL A 212 -17.91 -5.90 -6.11
N GLU A 213 -17.25 -5.06 -5.32
CA GLU A 213 -17.69 -3.70 -4.99
C GLU A 213 -16.74 -2.69 -5.64
N PRO A 214 -17.22 -1.79 -6.51
CA PRO A 214 -16.37 -0.84 -7.22
C PRO A 214 -15.72 0.16 -6.27
N ASN A 215 -14.48 0.55 -6.56
CA ASN A 215 -13.66 1.49 -5.79
C ASN A 215 -13.59 1.11 -4.29
N TYR A 216 -13.52 -0.20 -4.00
CA TYR A 216 -13.34 -0.76 -2.67
C TYR A 216 -11.85 -0.84 -2.34
N ASN A 217 -11.32 0.27 -1.82
CA ASN A 217 -9.90 0.36 -1.49
C ASN A 217 -9.67 -0.25 -0.10
N PHE A 218 -8.75 -1.22 0.03
CA PHE A 218 -8.49 -1.90 1.29
C PHE A 218 -7.04 -2.39 1.41
N ILE A 219 -6.67 -2.85 2.60
CA ILE A 219 -5.30 -3.25 2.92
C ILE A 219 -5.26 -4.57 3.70
N GLU A 220 -4.43 -5.51 3.27
CA GLU A 220 -4.06 -6.72 4.01
C GLU A 220 -2.57 -6.68 4.39
N LEU A 221 -2.30 -6.75 5.70
CA LEU A 221 -0.96 -6.87 6.25
C LEU A 221 -0.89 -8.07 7.19
N GLY A 222 0.15 -8.90 7.03
CA GLY A 222 0.33 -10.14 7.79
C GLY A 222 1.55 -10.93 7.33
N PRO A 223 1.85 -12.11 7.91
CA PRO A 223 3.05 -12.86 7.59
C PRO A 223 3.13 -13.30 6.11
N ARG A 224 4.34 -13.64 5.67
CA ARG A 224 4.60 -14.21 4.35
C ARG A 224 3.89 -15.58 4.20
N GLY A 225 3.38 -15.85 3.00
CA GLY A 225 2.77 -17.15 2.66
C GLY A 225 1.28 -17.33 3.00
N THR A 226 0.52 -16.24 3.18
CA THR A 226 -0.96 -16.27 3.42
C THR A 226 -1.81 -16.17 2.14
N GLY A 227 -1.20 -16.43 0.97
CA GLY A 227 -1.89 -16.44 -0.33
C GLY A 227 -2.18 -15.09 -0.98
N LYS A 228 -1.80 -13.96 -0.36
CA LYS A 228 -2.04 -12.57 -0.82
C LYS A 228 -1.86 -12.37 -2.34
N SER A 229 -0.63 -12.51 -2.83
CA SER A 229 -0.23 -12.27 -4.22
C SER A 229 -0.99 -13.17 -5.20
N TYR A 230 -1.00 -14.48 -4.90
CA TYR A 230 -1.65 -15.52 -5.70
C TYR A 230 -3.14 -15.22 -5.97
N PHE A 231 -3.83 -14.69 -4.96
CA PHE A 231 -5.25 -14.37 -5.04
C PHE A 231 -5.55 -13.36 -6.16
N PHE A 232 -4.76 -12.30 -6.28
CA PHE A 232 -4.97 -11.24 -7.27
C PHE A 232 -4.31 -11.50 -8.63
N SER A 233 -3.48 -12.54 -8.76
CA SER A 233 -2.88 -12.96 -10.04
C SER A 233 -3.61 -14.13 -10.71
N GLU A 234 -4.38 -14.94 -9.97
CA GLU A 234 -4.87 -16.25 -10.45
C GLU A 234 -6.38 -16.48 -10.32
N PHE A 235 -7.10 -15.72 -9.47
CA PHE A 235 -8.54 -15.94 -9.24
C PHE A 235 -9.46 -15.13 -10.17
N SER A 236 -9.02 -14.03 -10.78
CA SER A 236 -9.87 -13.24 -11.67
C SER A 236 -9.09 -12.71 -12.89
N PRO A 237 -9.63 -12.86 -14.12
CA PRO A 237 -9.11 -12.16 -15.30
C PRO A 237 -9.46 -10.66 -15.30
N TYR A 238 -10.04 -10.14 -14.21
CA TYR A 238 -10.34 -8.73 -13.95
C TYR A 238 -9.48 -8.12 -12.84
N SER A 239 -8.51 -8.86 -12.28
CA SER A 239 -7.50 -8.30 -11.37
C SER A 239 -6.09 -8.35 -11.94
N THR A 240 -5.31 -7.31 -11.65
CA THR A 240 -3.88 -7.24 -12.00
C THR A 240 -3.04 -7.04 -10.73
N LEU A 241 -1.90 -7.74 -10.66
CA LEU A 241 -0.94 -7.63 -9.56
C LEU A 241 0.26 -6.78 -10.00
N VAL A 242 0.58 -5.74 -9.22
CA VAL A 242 1.67 -4.80 -9.47
C VAL A 242 2.69 -4.89 -8.34
N SER A 243 3.88 -5.42 -8.65
CA SER A 243 4.97 -5.55 -7.67
C SER A 243 5.55 -4.19 -7.25
N GLY A 244 5.98 -4.11 -5.99
CA GLY A 244 6.65 -2.94 -5.43
C GLY A 244 7.75 -2.36 -6.35
N GLY A 245 7.75 -1.03 -6.49
CA GLY A 245 8.75 -0.29 -7.27
C GLY A 245 8.45 -0.09 -8.77
N GLN A 246 7.58 -0.90 -9.40
CA GLN A 246 7.23 -0.73 -10.83
C GLN A 246 6.02 0.21 -11.08
N ALA A 247 5.25 0.51 -10.02
CA ALA A 247 4.00 1.24 -10.10
C ALA A 247 4.16 2.77 -10.32
N THR A 248 4.40 3.20 -11.56
CA THR A 248 4.47 4.63 -11.91
C THR A 248 3.11 5.25 -12.24
N THR A 249 2.95 6.56 -12.04
CA THR A 249 1.71 7.32 -12.34
C THR A 249 1.17 7.12 -13.76
N PRO A 250 2.01 7.09 -14.82
CA PRO A 250 1.55 6.79 -16.19
C PRO A 250 1.12 5.35 -16.43
N ILE A 251 1.53 4.40 -15.57
CA ILE A 251 1.09 2.99 -15.62
C ILE A 251 -0.20 2.83 -14.82
N LEU A 252 -0.29 3.40 -13.62
CA LEU A 252 -1.47 3.27 -12.76
C LEU A 252 -2.68 4.06 -13.27
N PHE A 253 -2.50 5.36 -13.54
CA PHE A 253 -3.62 6.31 -13.64
C PHE A 253 -3.82 6.85 -15.06
N TYR A 254 -2.86 7.60 -15.60
CA TYR A 254 -3.00 8.20 -16.94
C TYR A 254 -1.64 8.62 -17.52
N ASN A 255 -1.39 8.24 -18.77
CA ASN A 255 -0.18 8.56 -19.50
C ASN A 255 -0.37 9.82 -20.35
N ASN A 256 0.05 10.97 -19.80
CA ASN A 256 -0.04 12.28 -20.49
C ASN A 256 0.62 12.31 -21.88
N ALA A 257 1.71 11.56 -22.09
CA ALA A 257 2.43 11.55 -23.37
C ALA A 257 1.72 10.73 -24.46
N ARG A 258 1.01 9.66 -24.06
CA ARG A 258 0.23 8.79 -24.97
C ARG A 258 -1.27 9.11 -25.02
N LYS A 259 -1.77 9.97 -24.12
CA LYS A 259 -3.19 10.25 -23.88
C LYS A 259 -4.03 8.97 -23.69
N ARG A 260 -3.54 8.04 -22.87
CA ARG A 260 -4.23 6.79 -22.52
C ARG A 260 -4.34 6.63 -21.00
N THR A 261 -5.46 6.08 -20.54
CA THR A 261 -5.65 5.64 -19.16
C THR A 261 -4.63 4.57 -18.77
N GLY A 262 -4.32 4.50 -17.48
CA GLY A 262 -3.52 3.41 -16.89
C GLY A 262 -4.39 2.25 -16.43
N LEU A 263 -3.81 1.34 -15.65
CA LEU A 263 -4.44 0.11 -15.15
C LEU A 263 -5.81 0.35 -14.49
N VAL A 264 -6.02 1.46 -13.77
CA VAL A 264 -7.34 1.72 -13.13
C VAL A 264 -8.50 1.83 -14.12
N GLY A 265 -8.23 2.05 -15.42
CA GLY A 265 -9.26 2.10 -16.46
C GLY A 265 -9.71 0.76 -17.04
N PHE A 266 -9.00 -0.35 -16.74
CA PHE A 266 -9.14 -1.63 -17.45
C PHE A 266 -9.31 -2.85 -16.52
N TRP A 267 -9.20 -2.68 -15.20
CA TRP A 267 -9.19 -3.77 -14.23
C TRP A 267 -10.09 -3.45 -13.03
N ASP A 268 -11.02 -4.33 -12.68
CA ASP A 268 -11.88 -4.22 -11.50
C ASP A 268 -11.06 -4.09 -10.21
N THR A 269 -9.87 -4.72 -10.15
CA THR A 269 -8.92 -4.58 -9.05
C THR A 269 -7.48 -4.40 -9.55
N VAL A 270 -6.83 -3.34 -9.05
CA VAL A 270 -5.37 -3.18 -9.12
C VAL A 270 -4.80 -3.50 -7.74
N ALA A 271 -4.14 -4.64 -7.61
CA ALA A 271 -3.52 -5.09 -6.38
C ALA A 271 -2.04 -4.74 -6.36
N PHE A 272 -1.58 -4.07 -5.31
CA PHE A 272 -0.16 -3.84 -5.06
C PHE A 272 0.38 -4.97 -4.20
N ASP A 273 1.49 -5.59 -4.61
CA ASP A 273 2.26 -6.49 -3.73
C ASP A 273 3.46 -5.77 -3.12
N GLU A 274 3.87 -6.25 -1.95
CA GLU A 274 4.94 -5.69 -1.12
C GLU A 274 4.82 -4.17 -0.97
N VAL A 275 3.71 -3.69 -0.38
CA VAL A 275 3.37 -2.27 -0.23
C VAL A 275 4.53 -1.39 0.29
N ALA A 276 5.39 -1.93 1.15
CA ALA A 276 6.60 -1.26 1.66
C ALA A 276 7.62 -0.85 0.57
N GLY A 277 7.63 -1.56 -0.57
CA GLY A 277 8.48 -1.30 -1.72
C GLY A 277 7.92 -0.29 -2.73
N ILE A 278 6.73 0.29 -2.50
CA ILE A 278 6.12 1.28 -3.40
C ILE A 278 6.89 2.61 -3.30
N GLN A 279 7.81 2.85 -4.25
CA GLN A 279 8.54 4.12 -4.37
C GLN A 279 7.80 5.14 -5.26
N ILE A 280 6.98 6.00 -4.65
CA ILE A 280 6.31 7.10 -5.38
C ILE A 280 7.21 8.34 -5.42
N LYS A 281 7.76 8.62 -6.61
CA LYS A 281 8.72 9.73 -6.84
C LYS A 281 8.06 11.08 -7.19
N ASP A 282 6.81 11.09 -7.65
CA ASP A 282 6.01 12.31 -7.91
C ASP A 282 4.95 12.47 -6.81
N SER A 283 5.03 13.55 -6.02
CA SER A 283 4.05 13.88 -4.98
C SER A 283 2.63 14.10 -5.53
N THR A 284 2.49 14.43 -6.81
CA THR A 284 1.17 14.53 -7.45
C THR A 284 0.51 13.15 -7.66
N THR A 285 1.28 12.05 -7.66
CA THR A 285 0.72 10.69 -7.67
C THR A 285 -0.15 10.44 -6.44
N ILE A 286 0.32 10.91 -5.28
CA ILE A 286 -0.39 10.83 -3.99
C ILE A 286 -1.68 11.66 -4.04
N GLN A 287 -1.69 12.80 -4.75
CA GLN A 287 -2.90 13.61 -4.96
C GLN A 287 -3.91 12.90 -5.88
N ILE A 288 -3.49 12.43 -7.05
CA ILE A 288 -4.33 11.64 -7.97
C ILE A 288 -4.93 10.42 -7.26
N MET A 289 -4.11 9.69 -6.50
CA MET A 289 -4.54 8.52 -5.74
C MET A 289 -5.58 8.88 -4.67
N LYS A 290 -5.44 10.03 -3.98
CA LYS A 290 -6.44 10.53 -3.03
C LYS A 290 -7.77 10.91 -3.69
N ASP A 291 -7.74 11.51 -4.88
CA ASP A 291 -8.98 11.87 -5.57
C ASP A 291 -9.69 10.62 -6.11
N PHE A 292 -8.92 9.71 -6.71
CA PHE A 292 -9.38 8.42 -7.20
C PHE A 292 -9.97 7.54 -6.08
N MET A 293 -9.24 7.32 -4.99
CA MET A 293 -9.72 6.53 -3.84
C MET A 293 -10.88 7.18 -3.09
N ALA A 294 -11.12 8.49 -3.27
CA ALA A 294 -12.29 9.16 -2.72
C ALA A 294 -13.54 8.98 -3.60
N ASN A 295 -13.39 9.09 -4.93
CA ASN A 295 -14.51 9.39 -5.84
C ASN A 295 -14.60 8.50 -7.09
N GLY A 296 -13.68 7.56 -7.34
CA GLY A 296 -13.58 6.84 -8.61
C GLY A 296 -13.16 7.74 -9.79
N ARG A 297 -12.61 8.93 -9.53
CA ARG A 297 -12.19 9.86 -10.59
C ARG A 297 -11.09 10.82 -10.16
N PHE A 298 -10.36 11.34 -11.15
CA PHE A 298 -9.37 12.40 -11.00
C PHE A 298 -9.34 13.29 -12.25
N SER A 299 -8.82 14.51 -12.14
CA SER A 299 -8.66 15.44 -13.27
C SER A 299 -7.24 16.01 -13.31
N ARG A 300 -6.51 15.72 -14.39
CA ARG A 300 -5.13 16.25 -14.62
C ARG A 300 -4.83 16.37 -16.11
N GLY A 301 -5.52 17.28 -16.79
CA GLY A 301 -5.41 17.50 -18.24
C GLY A 301 -6.42 16.71 -19.08
N ALA A 302 -6.95 15.62 -18.52
CA ALA A 302 -8.23 15.01 -18.85
C ALA A 302 -8.94 14.68 -17.53
N GLU A 303 -10.28 14.61 -17.55
CA GLU A 303 -11.03 13.94 -16.48
C GLU A 303 -11.09 12.45 -16.81
N VAL A 304 -10.70 11.62 -15.83
CA VAL A 304 -10.76 10.16 -15.93
C VAL A 304 -11.67 9.67 -14.81
N ILE A 305 -12.70 8.93 -15.20
CA ILE A 305 -13.60 8.20 -14.31
C ILE A 305 -13.29 6.72 -14.49
N ALA A 306 -13.10 5.99 -13.40
CA ALA A 306 -12.88 4.56 -13.43
C ALA A 306 -13.21 3.92 -12.07
N ASP A 307 -13.84 2.75 -12.10
CA ASP A 307 -14.39 2.11 -10.92
C ASP A 307 -13.43 1.15 -10.20
N ALA A 308 -12.18 1.02 -10.65
CA ALA A 308 -11.22 0.09 -10.08
C ALA A 308 -11.01 0.21 -8.56
N SER A 309 -10.95 -0.93 -7.90
CA SER A 309 -10.60 -1.09 -6.49
C SER A 309 -9.08 -1.23 -6.30
N LEU A 310 -8.52 -0.58 -5.28
CA LEU A 310 -7.10 -0.72 -4.94
C LEU A 310 -6.89 -1.62 -3.72
N ALA A 311 -6.25 -2.77 -3.92
CA ALA A 311 -5.90 -3.70 -2.86
C ALA A 311 -4.41 -3.57 -2.49
N PHE A 312 -4.09 -3.27 -1.23
CA PHE A 312 -2.71 -3.08 -0.78
C PHE A 312 -2.25 -4.27 0.06
N ASN A 313 -1.34 -5.09 -0.48
CA ASN A 313 -0.81 -6.27 0.20
C ASN A 313 0.58 -5.99 0.78
N GLY A 314 0.84 -6.47 1.99
CA GLY A 314 2.15 -6.32 2.61
C GLY A 314 2.43 -7.32 3.72
N ASN A 315 3.67 -7.26 4.21
CA ASN A 315 4.18 -8.15 5.24
C ASN A 315 4.36 -7.41 6.56
N ILE A 316 3.90 -8.01 7.67
CA ILE A 316 4.27 -7.62 9.03
C ILE A 316 5.20 -8.69 9.58
N ASP A 317 6.47 -8.32 9.74
CA ASP A 317 7.51 -9.16 10.33
C ASP A 317 7.71 -8.86 11.85
N HIS A 318 6.81 -8.06 12.46
CA HIS A 318 6.81 -7.65 13.89
C HIS A 318 5.70 -8.36 14.70
N SER A 319 5.83 -8.43 16.04
CA SER A 319 4.74 -8.95 16.88
C SER A 319 3.56 -7.98 16.94
N ILE A 320 2.35 -8.49 16.63
CA ILE A 320 1.09 -7.71 16.70
C ILE A 320 0.85 -7.19 18.11
N GLU A 321 1.13 -7.98 19.15
CA GLU A 321 0.99 -7.59 20.55
C GLU A 321 1.92 -6.41 20.92
N GLN A 322 3.13 -6.38 20.35
CA GLN A 322 4.05 -5.24 20.53
C GLN A 322 3.57 -4.00 19.76
N LEU A 323 3.06 -4.16 18.52
CA LEU A 323 2.56 -3.05 17.72
C LEU A 323 1.32 -2.38 18.34
N VAL A 324 0.38 -3.14 18.91
CA VAL A 324 -0.81 -2.54 19.56
C VAL A 324 -0.47 -1.87 20.89
N ASN A 325 0.50 -2.40 21.65
CA ASN A 325 0.91 -1.83 22.94
C ASN A 325 2.00 -0.74 22.84
N SER A 326 2.67 -0.58 21.69
CA SER A 326 3.60 0.52 21.45
C SER A 326 2.88 1.87 21.37
N THR A 327 3.50 2.93 21.89
CA THR A 327 3.07 4.32 21.73
C THR A 327 3.63 4.99 20.47
N GLU A 328 4.63 4.39 19.83
CA GLU A 328 5.37 4.96 18.69
C GLU A 328 5.12 4.22 17.38
N HIS A 329 4.54 3.01 17.44
CA HIS A 329 4.32 2.13 16.30
C HIS A 329 2.87 1.63 16.28
N ASP A 330 2.43 1.21 15.09
CA ASP A 330 1.06 0.83 14.78
C ASP A 330 1.03 -0.22 13.67
N LEU A 331 -0.17 -0.74 13.38
CA LEU A 331 -0.36 -1.82 12.41
C LEU A 331 -0.18 -1.37 10.93
N PHE A 332 0.06 -0.08 10.65
CA PHE A 332 0.51 0.42 9.34
C PHE A 332 2.04 0.59 9.27
N ILE A 333 2.83 -0.02 10.16
CA ILE A 333 4.31 0.01 10.10
C ILE A 333 4.93 -0.36 8.72
N PRO A 334 4.35 -1.23 7.86
CA PRO A 334 4.91 -1.52 6.53
C PRO A 334 4.54 -0.49 5.44
N MET A 335 3.80 0.57 5.76
CA MET A 335 3.38 1.56 4.75
C MET A 335 4.53 2.49 4.34
N PRO A 336 4.65 2.86 3.05
CA PRO A 336 5.60 3.88 2.60
C PRO A 336 5.39 5.21 3.31
N ARG A 337 6.47 5.99 3.46
CA ARG A 337 6.43 7.30 4.14
C ARG A 337 5.66 8.36 3.35
N GLU A 338 5.50 8.11 2.06
CA GLU A 338 4.75 8.90 1.08
C GLU A 338 3.23 8.73 1.24
N PHE A 339 2.78 7.66 1.89
CA PHE A 339 1.37 7.39 2.18
C PHE A 339 0.99 8.07 3.50
N ASP A 340 0.30 9.20 3.40
CA ASP A 340 -0.17 9.94 4.57
C ASP A 340 -1.53 9.44 5.09
N LEU A 341 -1.96 10.02 6.21
CA LEU A 341 -3.25 9.73 6.84
C LEU A 341 -4.43 9.92 5.88
N ALA A 342 -4.34 10.86 4.93
CA ALA A 342 -5.41 11.07 3.95
C ALA A 342 -5.56 9.90 2.97
N ILE A 343 -4.52 9.11 2.67
CA ILE A 343 -4.68 7.83 1.97
C ILE A 343 -5.21 6.76 2.92
N MET A 344 -4.65 6.64 4.13
CA MET A 344 -5.04 5.60 5.10
C MET A 344 -6.54 5.68 5.45
N ASP A 345 -7.09 6.89 5.58
CA ASP A 345 -8.51 7.12 5.86
C ASP A 345 -9.45 6.67 4.72
N ARG A 346 -8.91 6.45 3.52
CA ARG A 346 -9.67 6.00 2.36
C ARG A 346 -9.71 4.47 2.22
N PHE A 347 -9.05 3.73 3.12
CA PHE A 347 -9.27 2.29 3.24
C PHE A 347 -10.64 2.01 3.85
N ALA A 348 -11.49 1.27 3.14
CA ALA A 348 -12.76 0.80 3.63
C ALA A 348 -12.59 -0.17 4.81
N ALA A 349 -11.53 -0.99 4.76
CA ALA A 349 -11.21 -2.00 5.75
C ALA A 349 -9.70 -2.28 5.85
N TYR A 350 -9.29 -2.79 7.00
CA TYR A 350 -8.01 -3.46 7.25
C TYR A 350 -8.29 -4.94 7.49
N LEU A 351 -7.74 -5.82 6.65
CA LEU A 351 -7.79 -7.28 6.82
C LEU A 351 -6.62 -7.73 7.72
N PRO A 352 -6.87 -8.36 8.89
CA PRO A 352 -5.83 -8.80 9.81
C PRO A 352 -5.12 -10.06 9.26
N GLY A 353 -4.17 -9.87 8.35
CA GLY A 353 -3.50 -10.96 7.63
C GLY A 353 -2.72 -11.93 8.52
N TRP A 354 -2.44 -11.57 9.79
CA TRP A 354 -1.87 -12.48 10.80
C TRP A 354 -2.84 -13.53 11.35
N GLU A 355 -4.15 -13.33 11.19
CA GLU A 355 -5.15 -14.36 11.50
C GLU A 355 -5.31 -15.36 10.34
N MET A 356 -4.86 -15.00 9.13
CA MET A 356 -4.95 -15.87 7.95
C MET A 356 -3.97 -17.04 8.06
N PRO A 357 -4.41 -18.28 7.80
CA PRO A 357 -3.52 -19.44 7.82
C PRO A 357 -2.42 -19.30 6.76
N LYS A 358 -1.23 -19.82 7.06
CA LYS A 358 -0.20 -20.04 6.03
C LYS A 358 -0.66 -21.13 5.08
N ASN A 359 -0.37 -20.97 3.79
CA ASN A 359 -0.69 -21.94 2.75
C ASN A 359 -0.10 -23.32 3.09
N SER A 360 -0.95 -24.31 3.36
CA SER A 360 -0.59 -25.74 3.42
C SER A 360 -1.59 -26.54 2.59
N SER A 361 -1.25 -27.80 2.30
CA SER A 361 -2.16 -28.77 1.67
C SER A 361 -3.46 -28.96 2.44
N ASP A 362 -3.45 -28.73 3.75
CA ASP A 362 -4.50 -29.17 4.68
C ASP A 362 -5.67 -28.18 4.73
N PHE A 363 -5.47 -26.98 4.16
CA PHE A 363 -6.48 -25.96 3.92
C PHE A 363 -7.01 -25.95 2.47
N LEU A 364 -6.46 -26.78 1.56
CA LEU A 364 -6.97 -26.90 0.20
C LEU A 364 -8.14 -27.89 0.14
N THR A 365 -9.18 -27.58 -0.63
CA THR A 365 -10.32 -28.49 -0.78
C THR A 365 -10.04 -29.60 -1.79
N GLY A 366 -10.55 -30.80 -1.49
CA GLY A 366 -10.61 -31.91 -2.44
C GLY A 366 -11.93 -31.98 -3.21
N ASN A 367 -12.88 -31.09 -2.91
CA ASN A 367 -14.27 -31.17 -3.31
C ASN A 367 -14.56 -30.35 -4.59
N TYR A 368 -15.84 -30.23 -4.98
CA TYR A 368 -16.24 -29.41 -6.12
C TYR A 368 -16.40 -27.93 -5.71
N GLY A 369 -16.04 -27.04 -6.63
CA GLY A 369 -16.36 -25.61 -6.56
C GLY A 369 -16.67 -25.08 -7.96
N PHE A 370 -17.10 -23.82 -8.08
CA PHE A 370 -17.24 -23.19 -9.40
C PHE A 370 -15.93 -23.19 -10.15
N ILE A 371 -16.01 -23.26 -11.48
CA ILE A 371 -14.91 -22.86 -12.36
C ILE A 371 -14.59 -21.40 -12.01
N THR A 372 -13.31 -21.09 -11.80
CA THR A 372 -12.82 -19.77 -11.35
C THR A 372 -13.37 -18.63 -12.23
N ASP A 373 -13.36 -18.82 -13.55
CA ASP A 373 -13.92 -17.88 -14.53
C ASP A 373 -15.45 -17.66 -14.33
N TYR A 374 -16.23 -18.70 -13.99
CA TYR A 374 -17.68 -18.56 -13.73
C TYR A 374 -17.99 -17.70 -12.51
N LEU A 375 -17.17 -17.80 -11.46
CA LEU A 375 -17.31 -16.98 -10.26
C LEU A 375 -16.76 -15.55 -10.48
N ALA A 376 -15.70 -15.41 -11.28
CA ALA A 376 -15.15 -14.10 -11.64
C ALA A 376 -16.10 -13.29 -12.53
N GLU A 377 -16.72 -13.89 -13.56
CA GLU A 377 -17.75 -13.26 -14.39
C GLU A 377 -18.98 -12.87 -13.54
N ALA A 378 -19.38 -13.70 -12.58
CA ALA A 378 -20.44 -13.36 -11.64
C ALA A 378 -20.11 -12.15 -10.76
N PHE A 379 -18.84 -12.01 -10.35
CA PHE A 379 -18.39 -10.89 -9.53
C PHE A 379 -18.22 -9.62 -10.37
N HIS A 380 -17.69 -9.72 -11.59
CA HIS A 380 -17.60 -8.61 -12.55
C HIS A 380 -18.98 -8.07 -12.93
N HIS A 381 -19.97 -8.95 -13.13
CA HIS A 381 -21.36 -8.53 -13.35
C HIS A 381 -21.89 -7.72 -12.14
N GLN A 382 -21.65 -8.21 -10.92
CA GLN A 382 -22.04 -7.53 -9.67
C GLN A 382 -21.27 -6.22 -9.43
N PHE A 383 -20.02 -6.13 -9.87
CA PHE A 383 -19.16 -4.95 -9.82
C PHE A 383 -19.73 -3.83 -10.70
N SER A 384 -19.98 -4.16 -11.97
CA SER A 384 -20.36 -3.19 -13.02
C SER A 384 -21.85 -2.83 -13.07
N HIS A 385 -22.75 -3.77 -12.73
CA HIS A 385 -24.20 -3.59 -12.95
C HIS A 385 -25.04 -3.47 -11.67
N THR A 386 -24.51 -3.84 -10.50
CA THR A 386 -25.28 -3.92 -9.25
C THR A 386 -24.79 -2.92 -8.21
N ASN A 387 -25.71 -2.11 -7.68
CA ASN A 387 -25.46 -1.21 -6.55
C ASN A 387 -26.39 -1.55 -5.37
N ARG A 388 -25.83 -2.04 -4.26
CA ARG A 388 -26.57 -2.37 -3.03
C ARG A 388 -26.50 -1.25 -1.96
N TYR A 389 -25.86 -0.12 -2.23
CA TYR A 389 -25.61 0.93 -1.24
C TYR A 389 -26.89 1.48 -0.60
N GLU A 390 -27.95 1.68 -1.39
CA GLU A 390 -29.23 2.19 -0.90
C GLU A 390 -30.04 1.13 -0.11
N GLU A 391 -29.81 -0.17 -0.34
CA GLU A 391 -30.36 -1.23 0.52
C GLU A 391 -29.68 -1.21 1.89
N VAL A 392 -28.34 -1.18 1.91
CA VAL A 392 -27.56 -1.09 3.14
C VAL A 392 -27.90 0.19 3.91
N ASN A 393 -27.99 1.32 3.22
CA ASN A 393 -28.31 2.65 3.78
C ASN A 393 -29.65 2.70 4.53
N LYS A 394 -30.66 1.94 4.08
CA LYS A 394 -31.99 1.87 4.72
C LYS A 394 -32.04 1.00 5.98
N ARG A 395 -31.18 -0.02 6.08
CA ARG A 395 -31.15 -0.95 7.22
C ARG A 395 -30.13 -0.55 8.29
N ILE A 396 -28.93 -0.14 7.88
CA ILE A 396 -27.80 0.04 8.78
C ILE A 396 -28.03 1.22 9.73
N ARG A 397 -27.77 1.00 11.03
CA ARG A 397 -27.87 2.01 12.08
C ARG A 397 -26.54 2.10 12.81
N LEU A 398 -25.81 3.18 12.59
CA LEU A 398 -24.45 3.38 13.10
C LEU A 398 -24.47 4.35 14.29
N GLY A 399 -23.58 4.14 15.26
CA GLY A 399 -23.47 4.98 16.45
C GLY A 399 -22.68 6.27 16.25
N GLN A 400 -22.74 7.17 17.23
CA GLN A 400 -22.32 8.58 17.11
C GLN A 400 -20.79 8.81 16.92
N ASN A 401 -20.00 7.75 17.02
CA ASN A 401 -18.54 7.76 16.78
C ASN A 401 -18.15 7.44 15.33
N VAL A 402 -19.11 6.99 14.51
CA VAL A 402 -18.90 6.61 13.11
C VAL A 402 -19.07 7.85 12.23
N GLU A 403 -18.00 8.29 11.57
CA GLU A 403 -17.95 9.60 10.91
C GLU A 403 -17.40 9.53 9.48
N GLY A 404 -18.12 10.14 8.53
CA GLY A 404 -17.64 10.42 7.17
C GLY A 404 -17.09 9.20 6.42
N ARG A 405 -15.76 9.02 6.41
CA ARG A 405 -15.10 7.90 5.73
C ARG A 405 -15.32 6.56 6.44
N ASP A 406 -15.60 6.54 7.74
CA ASP A 406 -15.99 5.33 8.46
C ASP A 406 -17.28 4.73 7.91
N GLU A 407 -18.32 5.57 7.82
CA GLU A 407 -19.63 5.18 7.30
C GLU A 407 -19.53 4.65 5.87
N LYS A 408 -18.77 5.32 5.00
CA LYS A 408 -18.52 4.86 3.62
C LYS A 408 -17.79 3.51 3.60
N GLY A 409 -16.77 3.31 4.43
CA GLY A 409 -16.01 2.06 4.51
C GLY A 409 -16.84 0.88 5.01
N ILE A 410 -17.62 1.09 6.07
CA ILE A 410 -18.54 0.09 6.64
C ILE A 410 -19.62 -0.27 5.61
N LYS A 411 -20.33 0.73 5.06
CA LYS A 411 -21.41 0.49 4.08
C LYS A 411 -20.92 -0.26 2.85
N LYS A 412 -19.77 0.13 2.28
CA LYS A 412 -19.15 -0.60 1.15
C LYS A 412 -18.79 -2.05 1.50
N THR A 413 -18.29 -2.29 2.71
CA THR A 413 -17.93 -3.67 3.15
C THR A 413 -19.17 -4.55 3.27
N VAL A 414 -20.28 -4.02 3.80
CA VAL A 414 -21.56 -4.72 3.80
C VAL A 414 -22.07 -4.92 2.37
N CYS A 415 -21.98 -3.92 1.47
CA CYS A 415 -22.37 -4.07 0.07
C CYS A 415 -21.64 -5.23 -0.63
N ALA A 416 -20.32 -5.34 -0.43
CA ALA A 416 -19.53 -6.44 -0.97
C ALA A 416 -20.00 -7.81 -0.44
N PHE A 417 -20.24 -7.94 0.87
CA PHE A 417 -20.76 -9.16 1.47
C PHE A 417 -22.15 -9.53 0.92
N LEU A 418 -23.05 -8.56 0.71
CA LEU A 418 -24.35 -8.82 0.08
C LEU A 418 -24.19 -9.29 -1.37
N LYS A 419 -23.31 -8.68 -2.16
CA LYS A 419 -23.09 -9.09 -3.56
C LYS A 419 -22.50 -10.49 -3.70
N ILE A 420 -21.65 -10.92 -2.76
CA ILE A 420 -21.04 -12.27 -2.74
C ILE A 420 -22.05 -13.32 -2.23
N LEU A 421 -22.69 -13.05 -1.08
CA LEU A 421 -23.44 -14.05 -0.33
C LEU A 421 -24.95 -14.04 -0.59
N HIS A 422 -25.49 -12.97 -1.13
CA HIS A 422 -26.92 -12.81 -1.48
C HIS A 422 -27.10 -12.12 -2.85
N PRO A 423 -26.45 -12.61 -3.93
CA PRO A 423 -26.60 -12.02 -5.27
C PRO A 423 -28.05 -12.06 -5.77
N ASP A 424 -28.82 -13.03 -5.31
CA ASP A 424 -30.21 -13.34 -5.63
C ASP A 424 -31.26 -12.49 -4.91
N GLY A 425 -30.92 -11.87 -3.77
CA GLY A 425 -31.94 -11.21 -2.97
C GLY A 425 -31.44 -10.42 -1.75
N PRO A 426 -32.34 -10.12 -0.80
CA PRO A 426 -32.02 -9.56 0.50
C PRO A 426 -31.54 -10.64 1.49
N PRO A 427 -30.58 -10.34 2.39
CA PRO A 427 -30.28 -11.21 3.54
C PRO A 427 -31.42 -11.17 4.58
N SER A 428 -31.43 -12.15 5.49
CA SER A 428 -32.14 -12.02 6.76
C SER A 428 -31.42 -11.03 7.70
N ASP A 429 -32.14 -10.49 8.69
CA ASP A 429 -31.60 -9.42 9.54
C ASP A 429 -30.39 -9.90 10.38
N SER A 430 -30.41 -11.13 10.90
CA SER A 430 -29.27 -11.71 11.64
C SER A 430 -28.00 -11.83 10.79
N GLU A 431 -28.15 -12.13 9.50
CA GLU A 431 -27.02 -12.21 8.55
C GLU A 431 -26.49 -10.82 8.21
N PHE A 432 -27.40 -9.86 8.05
CA PHE A 432 -27.04 -8.45 7.87
C PHE A 432 -26.26 -7.92 9.07
N ASP A 433 -26.69 -8.22 10.30
CA ASP A 433 -26.01 -7.83 11.54
C ASP A 433 -24.62 -8.48 11.69
N GLU A 434 -24.46 -9.76 11.31
CA GLU A 434 -23.15 -10.42 11.24
C GLU A 434 -22.17 -9.64 10.33
N TYR A 435 -22.65 -9.18 9.17
CA TYR A 435 -21.84 -8.44 8.21
C TYR A 435 -21.56 -7.00 8.69
N VAL A 436 -22.54 -6.34 9.31
CA VAL A 436 -22.35 -5.00 9.91
C VAL A 436 -21.32 -5.07 11.05
N ALA A 437 -21.44 -6.02 11.98
CA ALA A 437 -20.49 -6.18 13.07
C ALA A 437 -19.06 -6.41 12.57
N TYR A 438 -18.89 -7.28 11.57
CA TYR A 438 -17.59 -7.55 10.96
C TYR A 438 -17.04 -6.32 10.20
N ALA A 439 -17.87 -5.61 9.44
CA ALA A 439 -17.49 -4.39 8.73
C ALA A 439 -17.05 -3.26 9.68
N VAL A 440 -17.74 -3.10 10.82
CA VAL A 440 -17.37 -2.13 11.86
C VAL A 440 -16.02 -2.48 12.48
N GLU A 441 -15.72 -3.77 12.75
CA GLU A 441 -14.39 -4.19 13.22
C GLU A 441 -13.29 -3.86 12.19
N ALA A 442 -13.51 -4.27 10.93
CA ALA A 442 -12.53 -4.12 9.87
C ALA A 442 -12.22 -2.65 9.55
N ARG A 443 -13.19 -1.74 9.69
CA ARG A 443 -12.97 -0.29 9.60
C ARG A 443 -12.40 0.31 10.89
N ARG A 444 -12.82 -0.13 12.08
CA ARG A 444 -12.27 0.32 13.37
C ARG A 444 -10.75 0.14 13.42
N ARG A 445 -10.25 -0.99 12.92
CA ARG A 445 -8.81 -1.30 12.81
C ARG A 445 -8.03 -0.24 12.02
N VAL A 446 -8.63 0.40 11.01
CA VAL A 446 -8.05 1.57 10.29
C VAL A 446 -8.00 2.79 11.21
N LYS A 447 -9.15 3.20 11.78
CA LYS A 447 -9.27 4.42 12.60
C LYS A 447 -8.39 4.37 13.85
N GLU A 448 -8.22 3.19 14.44
CA GLU A 448 -7.30 2.97 15.57
C GLU A 448 -5.84 3.30 15.22
N GLN A 449 -5.33 2.92 14.04
CA GLN A 449 -3.93 3.25 13.67
C GLN A 449 -3.77 4.75 13.41
N MET A 450 -4.79 5.39 12.83
CA MET A 450 -4.79 6.83 12.59
C MET A 450 -4.81 7.64 13.90
N ASN A 451 -5.59 7.19 14.89
CA ASN A 451 -5.64 7.73 16.25
C ASN A 451 -4.30 7.59 16.99
N LYS A 452 -3.48 6.57 16.67
CA LYS A 452 -2.10 6.46 17.18
C LYS A 452 -1.13 7.42 16.48
N ARG A 453 -1.27 7.58 15.16
CA ARG A 453 -0.37 8.43 14.34
C ARG A 453 -0.60 9.93 14.50
N LYS A 454 -1.80 10.36 14.91
CA LYS A 454 -2.15 11.79 15.05
C LYS A 454 -2.35 12.18 16.52
N PRO A 455 -1.58 13.13 17.08
CA PRO A 455 -1.59 13.44 18.52
C PRO A 455 -2.73 14.39 18.95
N ASP A 456 -3.72 14.61 18.08
CA ASP A 456 -4.89 15.47 18.30
C ASP A 456 -6.21 14.68 18.14
N ASP A 457 -7.35 15.36 18.31
CA ASP A 457 -8.64 14.71 18.44
C ASP A 457 -9.31 14.29 17.11
N GLU A 458 -8.72 14.50 15.92
CA GLU A 458 -9.38 14.23 14.63
C GLU A 458 -9.84 12.76 14.49
N PHE A 459 -9.03 11.81 14.99
CA PHE A 459 -9.34 10.37 14.92
C PHE A 459 -9.75 9.77 16.27
N ALA A 460 -9.99 10.60 17.30
CA ALA A 460 -10.27 10.19 18.67
C ALA A 460 -11.47 9.24 18.85
N ARG A 461 -12.47 9.30 17.96
CA ARG A 461 -13.71 8.53 18.06
C ARG A 461 -13.56 7.10 17.54
N ILE A 462 -12.65 6.32 18.12
CA ILE A 462 -12.37 4.92 17.75
C ILE A 462 -13.44 3.90 18.17
N ASN A 463 -14.34 4.27 19.09
CA ASN A 463 -15.39 3.40 19.61
C ASN A 463 -16.56 3.29 18.62
N LEU A 464 -16.27 2.74 17.44
CA LEU A 464 -17.26 2.51 16.38
C LEU A 464 -18.29 1.46 16.83
N SER A 465 -19.55 1.72 16.50
CA SER A 465 -20.70 0.98 17.01
C SER A 465 -21.84 0.94 15.98
N TYR A 466 -22.75 -0.02 16.16
CA TYR A 466 -24.01 -0.11 15.44
C TYR A 466 -25.16 -0.42 16.41
N PHE A 467 -26.40 -0.22 15.99
CA PHE A 467 -27.59 -0.64 16.74
C PHE A 467 -28.12 -1.94 16.17
N ALA A 468 -28.26 -2.95 17.02
CA ALA A 468 -28.90 -4.22 16.69
C ALA A 468 -30.45 -4.05 16.59
N PRO A 469 -31.20 -5.04 16.04
CA PRO A 469 -32.65 -4.94 15.84
C PRO A 469 -33.48 -4.78 17.12
N ASP A 470 -32.94 -5.17 18.29
CA ASP A 470 -33.52 -4.92 19.62
C ASP A 470 -33.38 -3.45 20.08
N GLY A 471 -32.69 -2.61 19.30
CA GLY A 471 -32.39 -1.21 19.62
C GLY A 471 -31.15 -1.01 20.49
N LYS A 472 -30.40 -2.07 20.80
CA LYS A 472 -29.20 -2.00 21.63
C LYS A 472 -27.98 -1.54 20.84
N GLU A 473 -27.26 -0.55 21.35
CA GLU A 473 -25.96 -0.16 20.79
C GLU A 473 -24.89 -1.21 21.13
N VAL A 474 -24.15 -1.65 20.10
CA VAL A 474 -23.06 -2.61 20.17
C VAL A 474 -21.77 -1.92 19.72
N VAL A 475 -20.90 -1.58 20.66
CA VAL A 475 -19.53 -1.12 20.37
C VAL A 475 -18.69 -2.33 19.99
N VAL A 476 -18.11 -2.30 18.79
CA VAL A 476 -17.28 -3.39 18.26
C VAL A 476 -15.82 -3.09 18.55
N PHE A 477 -15.02 -4.10 18.89
CA PHE A 477 -13.60 -3.97 19.24
C PHE A 477 -12.75 -4.94 18.42
N CYS A 478 -11.58 -4.49 17.96
CA CYS A 478 -10.58 -5.35 17.34
C CYS A 478 -10.02 -6.33 18.41
N PRO A 479 -10.02 -7.66 18.20
CA PRO A 479 -9.62 -8.63 19.22
C PRO A 479 -8.22 -8.43 19.79
N GLU A 480 -7.30 -7.94 18.96
CA GLU A 480 -5.89 -7.68 19.29
C GLU A 480 -5.67 -6.39 20.10
N SER A 481 -6.45 -5.34 19.84
CA SER A 481 -6.20 -4.00 20.42
C SER A 481 -7.10 -3.66 21.61
N ARG A 482 -8.18 -4.42 21.85
CA ARG A 482 -9.22 -4.14 22.86
C ARG A 482 -8.70 -3.87 24.28
N ASN A 483 -7.57 -4.49 24.65
CA ASN A 483 -6.93 -4.35 25.97
C ASN A 483 -5.65 -3.49 25.92
N ALA A 484 -5.24 -3.02 24.73
CA ALA A 484 -3.98 -2.35 24.53
C ALA A 484 -4.12 -0.83 24.77
N THR A 485 -3.74 -0.37 25.96
CA THR A 485 -3.90 1.03 26.39
C THR A 485 -3.33 2.03 25.39
N ALA A 486 -2.19 1.74 24.76
CA ALA A 486 -1.58 2.64 23.77
C ALA A 486 -2.35 2.75 22.44
N THR A 487 -3.27 1.83 22.14
CA THR A 487 -4.20 1.93 20.99
C THR A 487 -5.55 2.52 21.40
N GLN A 488 -6.07 2.15 22.57
CA GLN A 488 -7.36 2.64 23.06
C GLN A 488 -7.29 4.10 23.55
N HIS A 489 -6.17 4.48 24.16
CA HIS A 489 -5.91 5.78 24.77
C HIS A 489 -4.47 6.27 24.42
N PRO A 490 -4.18 6.56 23.14
CA PRO A 490 -2.87 7.08 22.74
C PRO A 490 -2.60 8.45 23.38
N PHE A 491 -1.31 8.75 23.56
CA PHE A 491 -0.87 9.98 24.23
C PHE A 491 -1.17 11.22 23.38
N ARG A 492 -1.97 12.15 23.92
CA ARG A 492 -2.31 13.42 23.27
C ARG A 492 -1.48 14.57 23.82
N ARG A 493 -1.09 15.51 22.97
CA ARG A 493 -0.34 16.72 23.37
C ARG A 493 -1.28 17.70 24.08
N SER A 494 -1.32 17.65 25.42
CA SER A 494 -2.06 18.62 26.23
C SER A 494 -1.39 19.99 26.20
N LEU A 495 -2.17 21.04 25.91
CA LEU A 495 -1.71 22.44 25.93
C LEU A 495 -1.26 22.93 27.32
N ASN A 496 -1.62 22.21 28.40
CA ASN A 496 -1.43 22.64 29.79
C ASN A 496 -0.44 21.76 30.58
N SER A 497 0.48 21.02 29.94
CA SER A 497 1.58 20.32 30.65
C SER A 497 2.70 21.29 31.09
N GLY A 498 2.32 22.40 31.74
CA GLY A 498 3.18 23.51 32.14
C GLY A 498 3.59 23.53 33.62
N THR A 499 3.35 22.45 34.37
CA THR A 499 3.80 22.27 35.75
C THR A 499 4.39 20.87 35.93
N LYS A 500 5.63 20.81 36.43
CA LYS A 500 6.24 19.57 36.93
C LYS A 500 6.00 19.48 38.43
N GLU A 501 5.29 18.45 38.88
CA GLU A 501 5.45 17.92 40.24
C GLU A 501 6.03 16.51 40.13
N ASN A 502 7.01 16.20 40.99
CA ASN A 502 7.59 14.86 41.09
C ASN A 502 6.67 13.94 41.91
N PRO A 503 6.61 12.64 41.58
CA PRO A 503 5.85 11.68 42.37
C PRO A 503 6.62 11.26 43.63
N GLU A 504 6.25 11.79 44.81
CA GLU A 504 6.24 11.05 46.10
C GLU A 504 5.84 11.94 47.30
N ALA A 505 4.67 11.67 47.92
CA ALA A 505 4.40 11.91 49.35
C ALA A 505 3.04 11.29 49.75
N LYS A 506 2.80 11.11 51.07
CA LYS A 506 1.61 10.43 51.61
C LYS A 506 0.67 11.38 52.38
N THR A 507 -0.62 11.02 52.35
CA THR A 507 -1.63 11.17 53.43
C THR A 507 -2.29 12.50 53.81
N ARG A 508 -3.63 12.41 53.90
CA ARG A 508 -4.57 12.98 54.91
C ARG A 508 -5.15 14.41 54.74
N LYS A 509 -6.45 14.40 54.39
CA LYS A 509 -7.58 15.14 55.02
C LYS A 509 -7.55 16.69 55.09
N ALA A 510 -8.25 17.29 54.12
CA ALA A 510 -9.40 18.19 54.29
C ALA A 510 -9.44 19.24 55.43
N GLN A 511 -9.63 20.52 55.05
CA GLN A 511 -10.79 21.31 55.48
C GLN A 511 -11.07 22.56 54.59
N THR A 512 -12.29 23.09 54.72
CA THR A 512 -12.83 24.41 54.29
C THR A 512 -11.87 25.59 54.55
N ARG A 513 -11.92 26.78 53.93
CA ARG A 513 -13.03 27.68 53.42
C ARG A 513 -12.35 28.84 52.60
N THR A 514 -12.94 29.82 51.89
CA THR A 514 -14.30 30.36 51.61
C THR A 514 -14.29 31.08 50.22
N VAL A 515 -15.41 31.67 49.77
CA VAL A 515 -15.51 32.61 48.62
C VAL A 515 -15.45 34.07 49.09
N VAL A 516 -14.81 34.96 48.32
CA VAL A 516 -15.04 36.43 48.23
C VAL A 516 -14.89 36.87 46.76
N GLU A 517 -15.37 38.06 46.40
CA GLU A 517 -15.86 38.42 45.06
C GLU A 517 -14.89 39.17 44.10
N GLN A 518 -15.40 39.33 42.89
CA GLN A 518 -14.97 40.16 41.73
C GLN A 518 -14.89 41.68 42.06
N PRO A 519 -14.28 42.56 41.22
CA PRO A 519 -14.67 42.73 39.80
C PRO A 519 -13.57 43.04 38.76
N SER A 520 -14.05 43.16 37.51
CA SER A 520 -13.45 43.73 36.30
C SER A 520 -12.98 45.19 36.49
N GLU A 521 -12.25 45.86 35.57
CA GLU A 521 -12.55 46.02 34.13
C GLU A 521 -11.43 46.73 33.32
N VAL A 522 -11.63 46.81 31.99
CA VAL A 522 -10.95 47.65 30.97
C VAL A 522 -9.52 47.28 30.56
N ALA A 523 -9.23 47.41 29.26
CA ALA A 523 -7.92 47.22 28.63
C ALA A 523 -7.32 48.55 28.14
N VAL A 524 -5.99 48.63 28.04
CA VAL A 524 -5.27 49.73 27.38
C VAL A 524 -4.14 49.17 26.51
N MET A 525 -4.03 49.63 25.26
CA MET A 525 -2.87 49.38 24.39
C MET A 525 -1.81 50.45 24.60
N VAL A 526 -0.53 50.07 24.63
CA VAL A 526 0.61 50.99 24.54
C VAL A 526 1.62 50.43 23.53
N GLN A 527 2.22 51.31 22.73
CA GLN A 527 3.18 50.99 21.66
C GLN A 527 4.63 50.96 22.19
N PRO A 528 5.59 50.32 21.49
CA PRO A 528 6.92 50.05 22.04
C PRO A 528 7.85 51.28 22.02
N GLU A 529 8.65 51.43 23.08
CA GLU A 529 9.80 52.35 23.10
C GLU A 529 11.07 51.67 22.57
N ILE A 530 11.96 52.49 21.99
CA ILE A 530 13.24 52.06 21.41
C ILE A 530 14.34 52.23 22.45
N VAL A 531 15.12 51.18 22.72
CA VAL A 531 16.26 51.22 23.65
C VAL A 531 17.54 50.79 22.93
N SER A 532 18.60 51.57 23.07
CA SER A 532 19.93 51.29 22.53
C SER A 532 20.64 50.14 23.25
N PRO A 533 21.57 49.41 22.60
CA PRO A 533 22.09 48.16 23.12
C PRO A 533 22.97 48.35 24.35
N LYS A 534 22.70 47.57 25.40
CA LYS A 534 23.72 47.16 26.37
C LYS A 534 24.64 46.13 25.72
N GLU A 535 25.90 46.10 26.16
CA GLU A 535 26.77 44.95 25.92
C GLU A 535 26.14 43.69 26.54
N LEU A 536 26.06 42.61 25.76
CA LEU A 536 25.43 41.36 26.15
C LEU A 536 26.43 40.46 26.87
N GLU A 537 26.27 40.30 28.18
CA GLU A 537 26.97 39.24 28.92
C GLU A 537 26.55 37.87 28.35
N LEU A 538 27.54 37.14 27.80
CA LEU A 538 27.31 35.82 27.22
C LEU A 538 26.90 34.83 28.32
N SER A 539 25.69 34.32 28.18
CA SER A 539 25.02 33.44 29.14
C SER A 539 24.89 32.02 28.58
N GLU A 540 24.88 31.05 29.49
CA GLU A 540 24.53 29.66 29.22
C GLU A 540 23.07 29.55 28.78
N LYS A 541 22.76 28.63 27.87
CA LYS A 541 21.44 28.50 27.24
C LYS A 541 21.10 27.04 26.98
N HIS A 542 19.94 26.62 27.47
CA HIS A 542 19.36 25.31 27.24
C HIS A 542 17.99 25.49 26.60
N TYR A 543 17.85 25.09 25.33
CA TYR A 543 16.60 25.27 24.58
C TYR A 543 16.34 24.11 23.62
N THR A 544 15.10 24.03 23.14
CA THR A 544 14.69 23.07 22.10
C THR A 544 14.31 23.87 20.87
N ILE A 545 14.90 23.51 19.73
CA ILE A 545 14.43 23.87 18.41
C ILE A 545 13.36 22.85 18.05
N PHE A 546 12.14 23.28 17.78
CA PHE A 546 11.01 22.39 17.47
C PHE A 546 10.96 22.04 15.97
N TYR A 547 10.25 20.96 15.64
CA TYR A 547 10.08 20.55 14.24
C TYR A 547 9.33 21.61 13.42
N GLY A 548 10.03 22.21 12.46
CA GLY A 548 9.48 23.22 11.56
C GLY A 548 9.96 24.65 11.84
N ASP A 549 10.66 24.88 12.97
CA ASP A 549 11.15 26.20 13.36
C ASP A 549 12.14 26.78 12.35
N THR A 550 12.12 28.10 12.19
CA THR A 550 13.05 28.89 11.35
C THR A 550 13.73 29.96 12.20
N GLY A 551 14.88 30.47 11.75
CA GLY A 551 15.68 31.48 12.44
C GLY A 551 16.94 30.93 13.10
N TYR A 552 17.10 29.60 13.15
CA TYR A 552 18.23 28.92 13.79
C TYR A 552 19.34 28.57 12.78
N SER A 553 20.06 29.58 12.29
CA SER A 553 21.30 29.35 11.53
C SER A 553 22.51 29.16 12.45
N TYR A 554 23.60 28.58 11.94
CA TYR A 554 24.86 28.49 12.69
C TYR A 554 25.36 29.87 13.20
N GLU A 555 25.16 30.93 12.40
CA GLU A 555 25.47 32.31 12.79
C GLU A 555 24.66 32.76 14.01
N THR A 556 23.38 32.39 14.12
CA THR A 556 22.55 32.72 15.30
C THR A 556 22.87 31.87 16.54
N ILE A 557 23.31 30.61 16.36
CA ILE A 557 23.60 29.70 17.47
C ILE A 557 25.01 29.95 18.04
N PHE A 558 26.02 30.00 17.17
CA PHE A 558 27.44 30.03 17.55
C PHE A 558 28.06 31.42 17.47
N GLY A 559 27.55 32.31 16.61
CA GLY A 559 28.09 33.65 16.35
C GLY A 559 28.50 34.45 17.60
N PRO A 560 27.64 34.56 18.63
CA PRO A 560 27.98 35.28 19.87
C PRO A 560 29.19 34.68 20.62
N TYR A 561 29.37 33.36 20.54
CA TYR A 561 30.32 32.59 21.35
C TYR A 561 31.72 32.47 20.72
N PHE A 562 31.88 32.76 19.42
CA PHE A 562 33.20 32.81 18.76
C PHE A 562 34.12 33.94 19.27
N THR A 563 33.59 34.92 20.01
CA THR A 563 34.37 36.08 20.47
C THR A 563 35.56 35.64 21.34
N GLY A 564 36.77 35.94 20.87
CA GLY A 564 38.03 35.60 21.54
C GLY A 564 38.54 34.17 21.33
N ALA A 565 37.82 33.32 20.62
CA ALA A 565 38.27 31.97 20.25
C ALA A 565 39.31 32.01 19.10
N LYS A 566 40.23 31.04 19.10
CA LYS A 566 41.29 30.82 18.11
C LYS A 566 41.28 29.40 17.54
N SER A 567 40.74 28.42 18.27
CA SER A 567 40.57 27.05 17.80
C SER A 567 39.25 26.45 18.24
N ILE A 568 38.74 25.53 17.43
CA ILE A 568 37.46 24.84 17.65
C ILE A 568 37.62 23.35 17.36
N GLU A 569 37.05 22.52 18.22
CA GLU A 569 37.02 21.06 18.10
C GLU A 569 35.56 20.62 17.89
N ILE A 570 35.34 19.70 16.95
CA ILE A 570 34.02 19.28 16.48
C ILE A 570 33.93 17.75 16.59
N GLU A 571 33.19 17.27 17.58
CA GLU A 571 32.73 15.88 17.64
C GLU A 571 31.35 15.78 16.98
N ASP A 572 31.27 15.16 15.78
CA ASP A 572 30.00 14.75 15.18
C ASP A 572 30.16 13.43 14.42
N PRO A 573 29.72 12.28 14.99
CA PRO A 573 29.79 10.97 14.34
C PRO A 573 29.14 10.87 12.95
N TYR A 574 28.35 11.86 12.53
CA TYR A 574 27.51 11.81 11.34
C TYR A 574 27.95 12.75 10.22
N ILE A 575 29.20 13.25 10.19
CA ILE A 575 29.73 13.92 8.99
C ILE A 575 30.13 12.87 7.94
N ARG A 576 29.13 12.34 7.22
CA ARG A 576 29.28 11.23 6.27
C ARG A 576 28.66 11.49 4.89
N MET A 577 27.38 11.87 4.88
CA MET A 577 26.62 12.07 3.64
C MET A 577 26.95 13.42 2.98
N PRO A 578 26.76 13.59 1.66
CA PRO A 578 27.07 14.84 0.96
C PRO A 578 26.40 16.09 1.55
N HIS A 579 25.18 15.98 2.11
CA HIS A 579 24.49 17.10 2.76
C HIS A 579 25.05 17.43 4.15
N GLN A 580 25.57 16.44 4.89
CA GLN A 580 26.26 16.65 6.17
C GLN A 580 27.61 17.33 5.96
N ILE A 581 28.34 16.95 4.91
CA ILE A 581 29.58 17.64 4.51
C ILE A 581 29.28 19.08 4.08
N GLN A 582 28.22 19.33 3.29
CA GLN A 582 27.78 20.70 2.97
C GLN A 582 27.34 21.51 4.20
N ASN A 583 26.79 20.86 5.22
CA ASN A 583 26.44 21.50 6.49
C ASN A 583 27.70 21.88 7.28
N LEU A 584 28.74 21.04 7.30
CA LEU A 584 30.07 21.41 7.82
C LEU A 584 30.71 22.57 7.03
N VAL A 585 30.66 22.56 5.70
CA VAL A 585 31.18 23.67 4.87
C VAL A 585 30.51 24.99 5.27
N ARG A 586 29.19 25.02 5.41
CA ARG A 586 28.44 26.20 5.88
C ARG A 586 28.76 26.60 7.32
N PHE A 587 29.16 25.68 8.17
CA PHE A 587 29.66 25.98 9.51
C PHE A 587 31.02 26.69 9.43
N CYS A 588 31.93 26.20 8.60
CA CYS A 588 33.22 26.84 8.35
C CYS A 588 33.10 28.21 7.67
N GLU A 589 32.16 28.40 6.73
CA GLU A 589 31.83 29.72 6.14
C GLU A 589 31.44 30.74 7.22
N VAL A 590 30.64 30.31 8.21
CA VAL A 590 30.23 31.15 9.35
C VAL A 590 31.40 31.44 10.30
N ILE A 591 32.31 30.47 10.53
CA ILE A 591 33.55 30.68 11.28
C ILE A 591 34.44 31.73 10.60
N ILE A 592 34.64 31.64 9.28
CA ILE A 592 35.39 32.63 8.48
C ILE A 592 34.75 34.02 8.54
N LYS A 593 33.41 34.09 8.50
CA LYS A 593 32.65 35.34 8.50
C LYS A 593 32.70 36.09 9.84
N LEU A 594 32.72 35.37 10.97
CA LEU A 594 32.41 35.93 12.30
C LEU A 594 33.54 35.81 13.34
N SER A 595 34.65 35.15 13.04
CA SER A 595 35.67 34.82 14.06
C SER A 595 37.10 35.10 13.62
N GLY A 596 38.02 35.06 14.59
CA GLY A 596 39.47 34.99 14.37
C GLY A 596 40.04 33.57 14.48
N ILE A 597 39.20 32.53 14.37
CA ILE A 597 39.61 31.13 14.52
C ILE A 597 40.54 30.73 13.36
N LYS A 598 41.61 30.01 13.70
CA LYS A 598 42.69 29.62 12.78
C LYS A 598 43.01 28.13 12.77
N ARG A 599 42.37 27.34 13.64
CA ARG A 599 42.45 25.87 13.66
C ARG A 599 41.06 25.28 13.90
N ILE A 600 40.66 24.32 13.07
CA ILE A 600 39.42 23.56 13.16
C ILE A 600 39.80 22.08 13.20
N GLU A 601 39.32 21.34 14.19
CA GLU A 601 39.56 19.90 14.33
C GLU A 601 38.23 19.14 14.30
N LEU A 602 38.14 18.05 13.54
CA LEU A 602 36.92 17.24 13.39
C LEU A 602 37.18 15.77 13.72
N ILE A 603 36.32 15.20 14.57
CA ILE A 603 36.25 13.76 14.80
C ILE A 603 34.88 13.27 14.32
N THR A 604 34.88 12.35 13.35
CA THR A 604 33.67 11.77 12.73
C THR A 604 33.72 10.24 12.72
N GLY A 605 32.61 9.58 12.39
CA GLY A 605 32.51 8.13 12.23
C GLY A 605 32.27 7.72 10.77
N TYR A 606 32.39 6.43 10.48
CA TYR A 606 32.10 5.82 9.18
C TYR A 606 31.42 4.45 9.37
N ASP A 607 30.69 3.99 8.36
CA ASP A 607 30.01 2.67 8.37
C ASP A 607 30.85 1.57 7.68
N ASP A 608 31.61 1.92 6.64
CA ASP A 608 32.48 1.00 5.90
C ASP A 608 33.66 1.74 5.23
N GLU A 609 34.71 1.00 4.85
CA GLU A 609 35.94 1.58 4.27
C GLU A 609 35.73 2.27 2.91
N THR A 610 34.70 1.90 2.14
CA THR A 610 34.34 2.59 0.88
C THR A 610 33.77 3.97 1.18
N GLN A 611 32.82 4.04 2.12
CA GLN A 611 32.24 5.30 2.60
C GLN A 611 33.33 6.20 3.20
N LYS A 612 34.26 5.64 3.97
CA LYS A 612 35.40 6.36 4.56
C LYS A 612 36.32 6.99 3.51
N LEU A 613 36.75 6.25 2.48
CA LEU A 613 37.54 6.80 1.37
C LEU A 613 36.80 7.95 0.66
N GLU A 614 35.48 7.82 0.50
CA GLU A 614 34.62 8.86 -0.04
C GLU A 614 34.49 10.12 0.87
N ILE A 615 34.67 9.98 2.19
CA ILE A 615 34.68 11.10 3.15
C ILE A 615 36.07 11.73 3.20
N GLU A 616 37.14 10.92 3.26
CA GLU A 616 38.55 11.35 3.22
C GLU A 616 38.84 12.28 2.04
N GLN A 617 38.36 11.93 0.83
CA GLN A 617 38.51 12.78 -0.34
C GLN A 617 37.83 14.15 -0.16
N LYS A 618 36.55 14.16 0.24
CA LYS A 618 35.73 15.39 0.33
C LYS A 618 36.18 16.31 1.48
N LEU A 619 36.64 15.74 2.59
CA LEU A 619 37.26 16.49 3.68
C LEU A 619 38.68 16.97 3.32
N GLY A 620 39.40 16.22 2.47
CA GLY A 620 40.65 16.65 1.85
C GLY A 620 40.48 17.88 0.96
N ASP A 621 39.44 17.92 0.12
CA ASP A 621 39.09 19.09 -0.70
C ASP A 621 38.78 20.31 0.19
N LEU A 622 37.98 20.12 1.25
CA LEU A 622 37.68 21.17 2.25
C LEU A 622 38.95 21.65 2.98
N LYS A 623 39.88 20.74 3.30
CA LYS A 623 41.16 21.07 3.95
C LYS A 623 42.02 22.01 3.11
N GLN A 624 42.08 21.80 1.80
CA GLN A 624 42.80 22.71 0.90
C GLN A 624 42.09 24.07 0.81
N SER A 625 40.75 24.06 0.65
CA SER A 625 39.97 25.31 0.55
C SER A 625 40.02 26.17 1.82
N LEU A 626 40.15 25.56 3.01
CA LEU A 626 40.35 26.29 4.26
C LEU A 626 41.79 26.82 4.43
N LEU A 627 42.78 26.08 3.92
CA LEU A 627 44.18 26.51 3.92
C LEU A 627 44.40 27.77 3.05
N GLU A 628 43.65 27.91 1.95
CA GLU A 628 43.67 29.12 1.10
C GLU A 628 43.18 30.41 1.81
N VAL A 629 42.45 30.29 2.94
CA VAL A 629 42.03 31.42 3.79
C VAL A 629 42.77 31.46 5.14
N ASP A 630 43.98 30.90 5.17
CA ASP A 630 44.86 30.77 6.34
C ASP A 630 44.17 30.04 7.51
N ILE A 631 43.33 29.03 7.30
CA ILE A 631 42.75 28.20 8.37
C ILE A 631 43.27 26.76 8.26
N VAL A 632 43.85 26.25 9.34
CA VAL A 632 44.27 24.84 9.44
C VAL A 632 43.04 24.00 9.76
N PHE A 633 42.72 23.02 8.92
CA PHE A 633 41.68 22.02 9.18
C PHE A 633 42.30 20.63 9.30
N ASP A 634 42.11 19.97 10.42
CA ASP A 634 42.52 18.59 10.67
C ASP A 634 41.29 17.73 10.99
N PHE A 635 41.31 16.46 10.56
CA PHE A 635 40.21 15.53 10.77
C PHE A 635 40.71 14.11 11.02
N ASP A 636 40.00 13.35 11.87
CA ASP A 636 40.28 11.95 12.19
C ASP A 636 38.98 11.14 12.34
N PHE A 637 39.08 9.82 12.32
CA PHE A 637 37.95 8.89 12.35
C PHE A 637 37.93 8.03 13.61
N ASN A 638 36.88 8.18 14.42
CA ASN A 638 36.65 7.35 15.60
C ASN A 638 35.36 6.53 15.43
N PRO A 639 35.42 5.20 15.21
CA PRO A 639 34.23 4.37 15.04
C PRO A 639 33.40 4.21 16.34
N ASN A 640 33.94 4.61 17.50
CA ASN A 640 33.29 4.53 18.81
C ASN A 640 32.71 5.88 19.28
N ILE A 641 32.74 6.94 18.45
CA ILE A 641 32.22 8.25 18.83
C ILE A 641 30.69 8.29 18.75
N HIS A 642 30.05 8.86 19.78
CA HIS A 642 28.59 8.87 19.95
C HIS A 642 28.03 10.24 20.37
N ASP A 643 28.82 11.01 21.12
CA ASP A 643 28.48 12.38 21.51
C ASP A 643 28.51 13.35 20.32
N ARG A 644 27.87 14.51 20.50
CA ARG A 644 27.73 15.55 19.48
C ARG A 644 28.02 16.90 20.13
N GLU A 645 29.28 17.29 20.12
CA GLU A 645 29.85 18.33 20.96
C GLU A 645 30.78 19.22 20.14
N ILE A 646 30.69 20.54 20.33
CA ILE A 646 31.58 21.51 19.71
C ILE A 646 32.20 22.36 20.83
N GLN A 647 33.52 22.25 21.00
CA GLN A 647 34.29 22.97 22.02
C GLN A 647 35.08 24.13 21.40
N LEU A 648 35.13 25.26 22.11
CA LEU A 648 35.92 26.44 21.74
C LEU A 648 37.00 26.70 22.79
N ASP A 649 38.21 27.11 22.38
CA ASP A 649 39.35 27.37 23.29
C ASP A 649 39.14 28.55 24.26
N ASN A 650 38.07 29.33 24.09
CA ASN A 650 37.62 30.34 25.06
C ASN A 650 36.76 29.77 26.21
N GLY A 651 36.56 28.44 26.24
CA GLY A 651 35.87 27.67 27.27
C GLY A 651 34.39 27.39 27.01
N TRP A 652 33.83 27.87 25.90
CA TRP A 652 32.42 27.61 25.55
C TRP A 652 32.27 26.23 24.89
N VAL A 653 31.22 25.51 25.27
CA VAL A 653 30.85 24.22 24.69
C VAL A 653 29.39 24.27 24.23
N VAL A 654 29.13 23.74 23.03
CA VAL A 654 27.81 23.65 22.41
C VAL A 654 27.52 22.19 22.09
N LYS A 655 26.52 21.60 22.76
CA LYS A 655 25.93 20.31 22.37
C LYS A 655 24.65 20.53 21.58
N ILE A 656 24.54 19.84 20.45
CA ILE A 656 23.30 19.79 19.66
C ILE A 656 22.91 18.32 19.53
N GLY A 657 21.69 17.97 19.96
CA GLY A 657 21.23 16.57 19.96
C GLY A 657 21.26 15.87 18.59
N ARG A 658 21.29 16.65 17.51
CA ARG A 658 21.43 16.21 16.10
C ARG A 658 22.76 16.59 15.44
N GLY A 659 23.72 17.13 16.18
CA GLY A 659 24.99 17.61 15.63
C GLY A 659 24.77 18.75 14.64
N LEU A 660 25.54 18.80 13.55
CA LEU A 660 25.37 19.79 12.49
C LEU A 660 24.18 19.48 11.55
N ASP A 661 23.56 18.29 11.63
CA ASP A 661 22.48 17.82 10.75
C ASP A 661 21.07 17.99 11.35
N PHE A 662 20.78 19.20 11.81
CA PHE A 662 19.49 19.60 12.39
C PHE A 662 18.54 20.35 11.42
N TYR A 663 18.90 20.53 10.15
CA TYR A 663 18.01 21.18 9.17
C TYR A 663 17.11 20.18 8.43
N GLN A 664 15.90 20.61 8.07
CA GLN A 664 15.06 19.86 7.13
C GLN A 664 15.66 19.92 5.72
N LYS A 665 15.36 18.91 4.90
CA LYS A 665 15.61 18.97 3.45
C LYS A 665 14.61 19.95 2.80
N PRO A 666 15.04 20.86 1.92
CA PRO A 666 14.11 21.74 1.20
C PRO A 666 13.26 20.91 0.22
N GLN A 667 12.02 21.35 -0.06
CA GLN A 667 11.15 20.67 -1.03
C GLN A 667 11.63 20.91 -2.46
N SER A 668 12.22 22.07 -2.73
CA SER A 668 12.90 22.45 -3.97
C SER A 668 14.15 23.27 -3.68
N TRP A 669 15.23 23.09 -4.46
CA TRP A 669 16.41 23.95 -4.41
C TRP A 669 16.15 25.40 -4.86
N ASN A 670 14.98 25.67 -5.44
CA ASN A 670 14.54 27.00 -5.84
C ASN A 670 13.62 27.67 -4.79
N GLU A 671 13.47 27.10 -3.58
CA GLU A 671 12.61 27.64 -2.52
C GLU A 671 13.33 28.59 -1.55
N ILE A 672 12.55 29.44 -0.87
CA ILE A 672 13.07 30.31 0.19
C ILE A 672 13.54 29.43 1.35
N GLY A 673 14.80 29.58 1.76
CA GLY A 673 15.48 28.70 2.69
C GLY A 673 16.32 27.59 2.05
N ALA A 674 16.36 27.46 0.71
CA ALA A 674 17.24 26.50 0.04
C ALA A 674 18.74 26.82 0.26
N ASN A 675 19.10 28.10 0.24
CA ASN A 675 20.48 28.58 0.42
C ASN A 675 20.71 29.24 1.79
N ASP A 676 19.80 30.12 2.21
CA ASP A 676 19.87 30.80 3.52
C ASP A 676 19.31 29.88 4.63
N LEU A 677 20.18 29.45 5.54
CA LEU A 677 19.81 28.58 6.66
C LEU A 677 19.01 29.30 7.76
N SER A 678 18.98 30.63 7.81
CA SER A 678 18.09 31.35 8.75
C SER A 678 16.61 31.20 8.35
N LEU A 679 16.34 31.03 7.05
CA LEU A 679 14.99 30.80 6.52
C LEU A 679 14.67 29.30 6.36
N ARG A 680 15.60 28.41 6.72
CA ARG A 680 15.41 26.95 6.65
C ARG A 680 14.67 26.44 7.87
N LYS A 681 13.69 25.54 7.63
CA LYS A 681 12.99 24.79 8.68
C LYS A 681 13.92 23.78 9.35
N CYS A 682 13.82 23.65 10.66
CA CYS A 682 14.65 22.75 11.46
C CYS A 682 13.94 21.44 11.82
N LEU A 683 14.73 20.39 12.05
CA LEU A 683 14.33 19.16 12.71
C LEU A 683 14.37 19.37 14.22
N GLU A 684 13.53 18.67 14.96
CA GLU A 684 13.47 18.82 16.42
C GLU A 684 14.81 18.39 17.05
N THR A 685 15.43 19.29 17.81
CA THR A 685 16.70 19.05 18.52
C THR A 685 16.79 19.91 19.78
N LYS A 686 17.50 19.41 20.78
CA LYS A 686 17.97 20.23 21.90
C LYS A 686 19.28 20.91 21.53
N VAL A 687 19.50 22.08 22.09
CA VAL A 687 20.75 22.83 22.05
C VAL A 687 21.09 23.25 23.47
N ASP A 688 22.25 22.83 23.93
CA ASP A 688 22.76 23.04 25.29
C ASP A 688 24.12 23.75 25.17
N ILE A 689 24.20 25.01 25.63
CA ILE A 689 25.38 25.87 25.57
C ILE A 689 25.79 26.23 26.98
N TYR A 690 26.99 25.81 27.38
CA TYR A 690 27.53 25.99 28.73
C TYR A 690 29.02 26.33 28.68
N LYS A 691 29.59 26.73 29.82
CA LYS A 691 31.02 27.05 29.95
C LYS A 691 31.75 26.09 30.88
N VAL A 692 32.97 25.71 30.46
CA VAL A 692 33.93 24.86 31.19
C VAL A 692 35.06 25.72 31.77
#